data_AF-A0A9D7N172-F1
#
_entry.id   AF-A0A9D7N172-F1
#
_cell.length_a   1.000
_cell.length_b   1.000
_cell.length_c   1.000
_cell.angle_alpha   90.00
_cell.angle_beta   90.00
_cell.angle_gamma   90.00
#
_symmetry.space_group_name_H-M   'P 1'
#
loop_
_entity.id
_entity.type
_entity.pdbx_description
1 polymer ?
#
loop_
_entity_poly.entity_id
_entity_poly.type
_entity_poly.pdbx_seq_one_letter_code
_entity_poly.pdbx_strand_id
1 'polypeptide(L)'
;MSASKSSLPLPPSMPLAADAPAEGACVKLEFPEAGLAVLVLDPPHRSLAVLDVPLLRDLALRVGELEARRDLRGLVITGRSAREFAAGADLEALEALRTPADVESSVRWVHALFARIAALPLRKIAAVGGAVPGGAYELSLCCDAILATDAPETRIGLPETQLGILPGWGGADRLPRRVGVATALEAILSGKLYPAAQAQKLGLVDRLCARENLRAIGAHLALGRERLPRRSRGWKGWLLDKNPLVGNFLARAAKRAVLAKTHGHYPAPLAVIPVISSAPYTPLSRMAAREAAAVTPLITGSVAKNLIAIFRSSEESKRLARKLSGPPLERAAVIGAGVMGAGIARLLAEKQIRTRLCDLAPEALDRALLEHRDEVKKKLAQRRLSRSEADAAIDALDAVRGTHGLARCQLAIEAVAEKLEVKRKVFQGLAAQMPADALLATNTSSLSVDAIAEGVPHPERVLGLHFFNPVKAMPLVEVVRGSRTSEESALRAAALVVKLGKTPVLVRDVPGFLVNRVLGPYLDEAVRLLELGADVARVDAALVRFGMPMGPYALLDEIGLDIAGHAGDSLALGYGARMATSQALKKLVTPQRLGKKSGFGLYRHERGKKPVPAEDLASLRTSDAAASWSDEQIVDRLILPLVNECWRCLAEQVVASERELDLALIFGTGFAPFRGGPLRYAASVGVELVRKKLEALAGAPDVAARGAGAERFAPTAAPSATR
;
A
#
# COMPACT_ATOMS: atom_id res chain seq x y z
N MET A 1 5.62 33.84 -41.75
CA MET A 1 5.04 33.90 -40.39
C MET A 1 3.52 33.87 -40.51
N SER A 2 2.95 32.67 -40.45
CA SER A 2 1.49 32.47 -40.39
C SER A 2 1.19 32.01 -38.97
N ALA A 3 0.48 32.83 -38.21
CA ALA A 3 0.14 32.53 -36.82
C ALA A 3 -0.76 31.28 -36.76
N SER A 4 -0.20 30.20 -36.23
CA SER A 4 -0.90 28.98 -35.82
C SER A 4 -2.07 29.34 -34.90
N LYS A 5 -3.30 29.13 -35.37
CA LYS A 5 -4.53 29.26 -34.57
C LYS A 5 -4.84 28.01 -33.72
N SER A 6 -3.86 27.18 -33.36
CA SER A 6 -4.10 25.86 -32.73
C SER A 6 -3.53 25.65 -31.31
N SER A 7 -3.08 26.69 -30.61
CA SER A 7 -2.54 26.53 -29.26
C SER A 7 -3.68 26.45 -28.25
N LEU A 8 -3.75 25.36 -27.49
CA LEU A 8 -4.52 25.27 -26.24
C LEU A 8 -3.58 25.81 -25.14
N PRO A 9 -3.63 27.12 -24.80
CA PRO A 9 -2.64 27.72 -23.92
C PRO A 9 -2.78 27.16 -22.51
N LEU A 10 -1.65 26.94 -21.82
CA LEU A 10 -1.68 26.47 -20.43
C LEU A 10 -2.40 27.50 -19.54
N PRO A 11 -3.27 27.05 -18.61
CA PRO A 11 -3.89 27.95 -17.64
C PRO A 11 -2.86 28.36 -16.57
N PRO A 12 -3.08 29.48 -15.85
CA PRO A 12 -2.22 29.90 -14.75
C PRO A 12 -2.03 28.84 -13.65
N SER A 13 -3.02 27.94 -13.49
CA SER A 13 -3.01 26.83 -12.55
C SER A 13 -2.06 25.67 -12.94
N MET A 14 -1.51 25.69 -14.16
CA MET A 14 -0.52 24.72 -14.65
C MET A 14 0.77 25.44 -15.06
N PRO A 15 1.52 26.00 -14.10
CA PRO A 15 2.74 26.74 -14.41
C PRO A 15 3.84 25.80 -14.93
N LEU A 16 4.64 26.31 -15.87
CA LEU A 16 5.89 25.66 -16.26
C LEU A 16 6.98 26.04 -15.26
N ALA A 17 7.74 25.05 -14.79
CA ALA A 17 8.93 25.29 -13.99
C ALA A 17 10.00 26.01 -14.82
N ALA A 18 10.85 26.80 -14.17
CA ALA A 18 11.89 27.58 -14.84
C ALA A 18 12.94 26.69 -15.55
N ASP A 19 13.14 25.48 -15.06
CA ASP A 19 14.02 24.43 -15.60
C ASP A 19 13.28 23.43 -16.51
N ALA A 20 12.04 23.74 -16.91
CA ALA A 20 11.27 22.87 -17.78
C ALA A 20 11.99 22.66 -19.14
N PRO A 21 11.95 21.43 -19.69
CA PRO A 21 12.50 21.17 -21.01
C PRO A 21 11.93 22.09 -22.08
N ALA A 22 12.75 22.32 -23.12
CA ALA A 22 12.35 23.06 -24.31
C ALA A 22 11.06 22.48 -24.94
N GLU A 23 10.31 23.35 -25.61
CA GLU A 23 9.05 22.96 -26.24
C GLU A 23 9.27 21.85 -27.29
N GLY A 24 8.43 20.81 -27.22
CA GLY A 24 8.50 19.65 -28.09
C GLY A 24 9.54 18.58 -27.72
N ALA A 25 10.30 18.77 -26.63
CA ALA A 25 11.32 17.81 -26.16
C ALA A 25 10.74 16.57 -25.47
N CYS A 26 9.56 16.66 -24.84
CA CYS A 26 8.96 15.59 -24.06
C CYS A 26 8.09 14.63 -24.88
N VAL A 27 7.61 15.07 -26.05
CA VAL A 27 6.79 14.25 -26.95
C VAL A 27 7.37 14.32 -28.36
N LYS A 28 7.94 13.18 -28.79
CA LYS A 28 8.49 13.02 -30.13
C LYS A 28 7.39 12.58 -31.09
N LEU A 29 7.39 13.13 -32.30
CA LEU A 29 6.49 12.77 -33.37
C LEU A 29 7.28 12.15 -34.52
N GLU A 30 7.05 10.87 -34.77
CA GLU A 30 7.74 10.07 -35.78
C GLU A 30 6.79 9.70 -36.93
N PHE A 31 7.32 9.56 -38.15
CA PHE A 31 6.60 9.13 -39.35
C PHE A 31 7.32 7.93 -39.99
N PRO A 32 7.25 6.74 -39.37
CA PRO A 32 8.06 5.59 -39.79
C PRO A 32 7.64 5.03 -41.15
N GLU A 33 6.40 5.28 -41.60
CA GLU A 33 5.91 4.91 -42.92
C GLU A 33 4.74 5.81 -43.37
N ALA A 34 4.42 5.78 -44.66
CA ALA A 34 3.40 6.64 -45.26
C ALA A 34 2.01 6.47 -44.62
N GLY A 35 1.44 7.58 -44.15
CA GLY A 35 0.12 7.64 -43.52
C GLY A 35 0.08 7.18 -42.07
N LEU A 36 1.23 6.95 -41.42
CA LEU A 36 1.33 6.61 -40.00
C LEU A 36 2.08 7.70 -39.23
N ALA A 37 1.47 8.17 -38.14
CA ALA A 37 2.14 8.97 -37.13
C ALA A 37 2.35 8.14 -35.84
N VAL A 38 3.49 8.33 -35.18
CA VAL A 38 3.79 7.74 -33.88
C VAL A 38 4.16 8.85 -32.89
N LEU A 39 3.35 9.02 -31.84
CA LEU A 39 3.65 9.87 -30.69
C LEU A 39 4.37 9.06 -29.64
N VAL A 40 5.61 9.45 -29.32
CA VAL A 40 6.44 8.80 -28.30
C VAL A 40 6.55 9.70 -27.08
N LEU A 41 6.08 9.21 -25.94
CA LEU A 41 6.19 9.87 -24.64
C LEU A 41 7.61 9.66 -24.09
N ASP A 42 8.43 10.71 -24.13
CA ASP A 42 9.86 10.64 -23.83
C ASP A 42 10.36 11.94 -23.14
N PRO A 43 9.90 12.24 -21.91
CA PRO A 43 10.37 13.40 -21.17
C PRO A 43 11.83 13.20 -20.73
N PRO A 44 12.76 14.09 -21.10
CA PRO A 44 14.18 13.93 -20.80
C PRO A 44 14.50 14.16 -19.31
N HIS A 45 13.68 14.93 -18.59
CA HIS A 45 13.85 15.25 -17.17
C HIS A 45 13.32 14.18 -16.21
N ARG A 46 12.69 13.11 -16.73
CA ARG A 46 12.15 12.01 -15.92
C ARG A 46 12.69 10.67 -16.39
N SER A 47 13.02 9.81 -15.42
CA SER A 47 13.45 8.42 -15.70
C SER A 47 12.31 7.56 -16.25
N LEU A 48 11.06 7.86 -15.88
CA LEU A 48 9.84 7.28 -16.40
C LEU A 48 8.88 8.42 -16.75
N ALA A 49 8.18 8.34 -17.88
CA ALA A 49 7.26 9.39 -18.28
C ALA A 49 6.16 9.60 -17.23
N VAL A 50 5.85 10.84 -16.89
CA VAL A 50 4.73 11.25 -16.01
C VAL A 50 3.96 12.33 -16.78
N LEU A 51 2.63 12.35 -16.69
CA LEU A 51 1.82 13.38 -17.33
C LEU A 51 1.88 14.70 -16.54
N ASP A 52 3.07 15.29 -16.52
CA ASP A 52 3.37 16.59 -15.94
C ASP A 52 3.13 17.73 -16.94
N VAL A 53 3.25 18.98 -16.48
CA VAL A 53 2.95 20.17 -17.29
C VAL A 53 3.79 20.23 -18.58
N PRO A 54 5.13 20.02 -18.56
CA PRO A 54 5.94 20.00 -19.78
C PRO A 54 5.48 18.94 -20.79
N LEU A 55 5.19 17.71 -20.36
CA LEU A 55 4.72 16.66 -21.25
C LEU A 55 3.33 16.99 -21.82
N LEU A 56 2.40 17.48 -21.01
CA LEU A 56 1.06 17.84 -21.44
C LEU A 56 1.05 19.01 -22.44
N ARG A 57 1.92 20.01 -22.24
CA ARG A 57 2.16 21.10 -23.20
C ARG A 57 2.61 20.54 -24.54
N ASP A 58 3.65 19.71 -24.54
CA ASP A 58 4.21 19.14 -25.76
C ASP A 58 3.22 18.20 -26.46
N LEU A 59 2.41 17.46 -25.69
CA LEU A 59 1.31 16.66 -26.24
C LEU A 59 0.29 17.56 -26.95
N ALA A 60 -0.10 18.70 -26.35
CA ALA A 60 -1.00 19.66 -26.98
C ALA A 60 -0.42 20.26 -28.26
N LEU A 61 0.88 20.56 -28.28
CA LEU A 61 1.59 21.01 -29.48
C LEU A 61 1.51 19.94 -30.59
N ARG A 62 1.91 18.69 -30.31
CA ARG A 62 1.92 17.63 -31.31
C ARG A 62 0.52 17.26 -31.80
N VAL A 63 -0.50 17.36 -30.96
CA VAL A 63 -1.89 17.21 -31.38
C VAL A 63 -2.28 18.30 -32.38
N GLY A 64 -1.87 19.55 -32.16
CA GLY A 64 -2.08 20.63 -33.14
C GLY A 64 -1.41 20.37 -34.49
N GLU A 65 -0.19 19.82 -34.49
CA GLU A 65 0.50 19.40 -35.72
C GLU A 65 -0.26 18.29 -36.47
N LEU A 66 -0.80 17.30 -35.73
CA LEU A 66 -1.60 16.22 -36.31
C LEU A 66 -2.94 16.71 -36.87
N GLU A 67 -3.59 17.67 -36.21
CA GLU A 67 -4.83 18.29 -36.68
C GLU A 67 -4.65 19.06 -38.00
N ALA A 68 -3.45 19.57 -38.27
CA ALA A 68 -3.13 20.25 -39.53
C ALA A 68 -2.89 19.28 -40.71
N ARG A 69 -2.64 17.99 -40.42
CA ARG A 69 -2.33 16.98 -41.43
C ARG A 69 -3.56 16.31 -42.01
N ARG A 70 -3.46 15.91 -43.29
CA ARG A 70 -4.52 15.23 -44.06
C ARG A 70 -4.03 13.96 -44.75
N ASP A 71 -2.72 13.76 -44.76
CA ASP A 71 -1.99 12.60 -45.31
C ASP A 71 -1.98 11.38 -44.38
N LEU A 72 -2.44 11.54 -43.13
CA LEU A 72 -2.42 10.49 -42.11
C LEU A 72 -3.68 9.63 -42.13
N ARG A 73 -3.50 8.33 -41.89
CA ARG A 73 -4.57 7.33 -41.71
C ARG A 73 -4.62 6.76 -40.30
N GLY A 74 -3.46 6.64 -39.65
CA GLY A 74 -3.32 6.03 -38.34
C GLY A 74 -2.39 6.81 -37.41
N LEU A 75 -2.65 6.68 -36.11
CA LEU A 75 -1.85 7.22 -35.01
C LEU A 75 -1.54 6.12 -34.01
N VAL A 76 -0.28 5.97 -33.62
CA VAL A 76 0.13 5.17 -32.46
C VAL A 76 0.63 6.11 -31.37
N ILE A 77 0.15 5.93 -30.13
CA ILE A 77 0.72 6.59 -28.94
C ILE A 77 1.45 5.52 -28.13
N THR A 78 2.72 5.73 -27.85
CA THR A 78 3.57 4.75 -27.13
C THR A 78 4.58 5.43 -26.22
N GLY A 79 5.20 4.67 -25.32
CA GLY A 79 6.31 5.16 -24.48
C GLY A 79 7.66 5.10 -25.21
N ARG A 80 8.69 5.67 -24.57
CA ARG A 80 10.09 5.59 -25.02
C ARG A 80 10.52 4.16 -25.40
N SER A 81 10.06 3.14 -24.67
CA SER A 81 10.34 1.73 -24.94
C SER A 81 9.12 0.84 -24.73
N ALA A 82 9.16 -0.40 -25.23
CA ALA A 82 8.08 -1.38 -25.02
C ALA A 82 7.89 -1.83 -23.55
N ARG A 83 8.76 -1.37 -22.64
CA ARG A 83 8.69 -1.66 -21.21
C ARG A 83 7.95 -0.58 -20.42
N GLU A 84 7.63 0.55 -21.04
CA GLU A 84 7.05 1.70 -20.36
C GLU A 84 6.04 2.45 -21.23
N PHE A 85 5.19 3.25 -20.60
CA PHE A 85 4.27 4.15 -21.29
C PHE A 85 4.25 5.52 -20.60
N ALA A 86 3.55 5.62 -19.46
CA ALA A 86 3.58 6.77 -18.56
C ALA A 86 3.04 6.36 -17.17
N ALA A 87 3.57 6.98 -16.12
CA ALA A 87 3.19 6.84 -14.72
C ALA A 87 2.22 7.96 -14.34
N GLY A 88 0.95 7.82 -14.75
CA GLY A 88 -0.17 8.65 -14.27
C GLY A 88 0.05 10.16 -14.33
N ALA A 89 -0.72 10.87 -13.49
CA ALA A 89 -0.60 12.31 -13.27
C ALA A 89 0.55 12.63 -12.32
N ASP A 90 1.13 13.83 -12.44
CA ASP A 90 2.11 14.32 -11.48
C ASP A 90 1.43 14.64 -10.13
N LEU A 91 1.77 13.87 -9.10
CA LEU A 91 1.22 14.03 -7.76
C LEU A 91 1.69 15.33 -7.09
N GLU A 92 2.88 15.84 -7.42
CA GLU A 92 3.37 17.12 -6.91
C GLU A 92 2.52 18.28 -7.43
N ALA A 93 2.24 18.26 -8.73
CA ALA A 93 1.35 19.24 -9.36
C ALA A 93 -0.06 19.16 -8.75
N LEU A 94 -0.57 17.95 -8.48
CA LEU A 94 -1.87 17.76 -7.86
C LEU A 94 -1.95 18.34 -6.44
N GLU A 95 -0.92 18.14 -5.61
CA GLU A 95 -0.85 18.69 -4.25
C GLU A 95 -0.68 20.22 -4.23
N ALA A 96 -0.12 20.79 -5.30
CA ALA A 96 0.02 22.24 -5.47
C ALA A 96 -1.32 22.94 -5.76
N LEU A 97 -2.34 22.22 -6.24
CA LEU A 97 -3.67 22.79 -6.48
C LEU A 97 -4.40 23.04 -5.15
N ARG A 98 -4.49 24.32 -4.76
CA ARG A 98 -5.08 24.72 -3.47
C ARG A 98 -6.52 25.21 -3.58
N THR A 99 -6.88 25.87 -4.68
CA THR A 99 -8.20 26.47 -4.82
C THR A 99 -9.12 25.64 -5.73
N PRO A 100 -10.44 25.66 -5.49
CA PRO A 100 -11.40 25.02 -6.40
C PRO A 100 -11.27 25.47 -7.87
N ALA A 101 -10.98 26.75 -8.09
CA ALA A 101 -10.82 27.32 -9.43
C ALA A 101 -9.58 26.78 -10.16
N ASP A 102 -8.46 26.60 -9.45
CA ASP A 102 -7.24 26.03 -10.02
C ASP A 102 -7.45 24.57 -10.43
N VAL A 103 -8.12 23.80 -9.58
CA VAL A 103 -8.47 22.40 -9.87
C VAL A 103 -9.38 22.32 -11.10
N GLU A 104 -10.46 23.10 -11.12
CA GLU A 104 -11.42 23.07 -12.22
C GLU A 104 -10.80 23.50 -13.54
N SER A 105 -10.01 24.58 -13.55
CA SER A 105 -9.33 25.05 -14.76
C SER A 105 -8.33 24.02 -15.30
N SER A 106 -7.51 23.41 -14.43
CA SER A 106 -6.55 22.37 -14.81
C SER A 106 -7.25 21.14 -15.38
N VAL A 107 -8.27 20.63 -14.69
CA VAL A 107 -9.04 19.45 -15.11
C VAL A 107 -9.72 19.70 -16.46
N ARG A 108 -10.40 20.83 -16.62
CA ARG A 108 -11.05 21.20 -17.89
C ARG A 108 -10.05 21.32 -19.04
N TRP A 109 -8.87 21.86 -18.78
CA TRP A 109 -7.82 21.98 -19.78
C TRP A 109 -7.34 20.61 -20.28
N VAL A 110 -7.04 19.67 -19.37
CA VAL A 110 -6.62 18.31 -19.76
C VAL A 110 -7.74 17.57 -20.49
N HIS A 111 -8.99 17.74 -20.05
CA HIS A 111 -10.15 17.22 -20.78
C HIS A 111 -10.24 17.76 -22.21
N ALA A 112 -10.00 19.06 -22.42
CA ALA A 112 -10.02 19.66 -23.75
C ALA A 112 -8.93 19.06 -24.65
N LEU A 113 -7.72 18.87 -24.12
CA LEU A 113 -6.63 18.17 -24.83
C LEU A 113 -7.04 16.74 -25.20
N PHE A 114 -7.54 15.97 -24.25
CA PHE A 114 -7.92 14.57 -24.46
C PHE A 114 -9.12 14.44 -25.41
N ALA A 115 -10.02 15.43 -25.43
CA ALA A 115 -11.11 15.51 -26.40
C ALA A 115 -10.59 15.75 -27.82
N ARG A 116 -9.58 16.62 -28.00
CA ARG A 116 -8.90 16.82 -29.29
C ARG A 116 -8.28 15.52 -29.81
N ILE A 117 -7.56 14.80 -28.97
CA ILE A 117 -6.98 13.48 -29.32
C ILE A 117 -8.08 12.50 -29.77
N ALA A 118 -9.17 12.40 -29.00
CA ALA A 118 -10.27 11.50 -29.32
C ALA A 118 -11.01 11.89 -30.61
N ALA A 119 -11.03 13.18 -30.97
CA ALA A 119 -11.70 13.72 -32.15
C ALA A 119 -10.85 13.63 -33.43
N LEU A 120 -9.56 13.29 -33.35
CA LEU A 120 -8.73 13.11 -34.54
C LEU A 120 -9.37 12.06 -35.47
N PRO A 121 -9.55 12.36 -36.78
CA PRO A 121 -10.17 11.46 -37.75
C PRO A 121 -9.19 10.35 -38.21
N LEU A 122 -8.41 9.83 -37.28
CA LEU A 122 -7.40 8.78 -37.48
C LEU A 122 -7.81 7.54 -36.70
N ARG A 123 -7.33 6.37 -37.13
CA ARG A 123 -7.34 5.17 -36.29
C ARG A 123 -6.24 5.28 -35.25
N LYS A 124 -6.61 5.35 -33.97
CA LYS A 124 -5.71 5.65 -32.86
C LYS A 124 -5.47 4.40 -32.03
N ILE A 125 -4.23 4.02 -31.83
CA ILE A 125 -3.82 2.85 -31.05
C ILE A 125 -2.94 3.32 -29.89
N ALA A 126 -3.33 3.00 -28.66
CA ALA A 126 -2.44 3.10 -27.51
C ALA A 126 -1.62 1.81 -27.42
N ALA A 127 -0.32 1.89 -27.69
CA ALA A 127 0.60 0.75 -27.62
C ALA A 127 1.44 0.86 -26.34
N VAL A 128 1.06 0.10 -25.32
CA VAL A 128 1.48 0.29 -23.93
C VAL A 128 2.27 -0.88 -23.36
N GLY A 129 3.23 -0.59 -22.49
CA GLY A 129 3.98 -1.59 -21.72
C GLY A 129 4.27 -1.09 -20.31
N GLY A 130 4.58 -2.03 -19.41
CA GLY A 130 4.86 -1.70 -18.01
C GLY A 130 3.63 -1.20 -17.25
N ALA A 131 3.86 -0.37 -16.24
CA ALA A 131 2.77 0.20 -15.46
C ALA A 131 2.05 1.30 -16.27
N VAL A 132 0.73 1.18 -16.39
CA VAL A 132 -0.17 2.15 -17.04
C VAL A 132 -1.27 2.56 -16.04
N PRO A 133 -0.93 3.30 -14.97
CA PRO A 133 -1.90 3.72 -13.97
C PRO A 133 -2.58 5.04 -14.35
N GLY A 134 -3.83 5.18 -13.94
CA GLY A 134 -4.56 6.43 -13.82
C GLY A 134 -4.56 7.26 -15.10
N GLY A 135 -4.11 8.51 -15.04
CA GLY A 135 -4.04 9.42 -16.19
C GLY A 135 -3.40 8.85 -17.46
N ALA A 136 -2.42 7.95 -17.34
CA ALA A 136 -1.82 7.27 -18.49
C ALA A 136 -2.81 6.30 -19.16
N TYR A 137 -3.62 5.60 -18.36
CA TYR A 137 -4.71 4.79 -18.87
C TYR A 137 -5.87 5.67 -19.37
N GLU A 138 -6.14 6.82 -18.76
CA GLU A 138 -7.13 7.79 -19.27
C GLU A 138 -6.76 8.33 -20.65
N LEU A 139 -5.47 8.61 -20.90
CA LEU A 139 -4.95 8.92 -22.23
C LEU A 139 -5.16 7.74 -23.20
N SER A 140 -4.88 6.52 -22.74
CA SER A 140 -5.08 5.31 -23.54
C SER A 140 -6.56 5.11 -23.91
N LEU A 141 -7.49 5.50 -23.04
CA LEU A 141 -8.93 5.45 -23.28
C LEU A 141 -9.43 6.46 -24.34
N CYS A 142 -8.59 7.43 -24.75
CA CYS A 142 -8.89 8.29 -25.91
C CYS A 142 -8.63 7.59 -27.26
N CYS A 143 -7.95 6.44 -27.26
CA CYS A 143 -7.66 5.68 -28.47
C CYS A 143 -8.80 4.71 -28.82
N ASP A 144 -8.85 4.30 -30.09
CA ASP A 144 -9.86 3.33 -30.57
C ASP A 144 -9.57 1.92 -30.05
N ALA A 145 -8.28 1.58 -29.90
CA ALA A 145 -7.85 0.33 -29.28
C ALA A 145 -6.60 0.49 -28.40
N ILE A 146 -6.46 -0.41 -27.43
CA ILE A 146 -5.35 -0.52 -26.50
C ILE A 146 -4.66 -1.86 -26.73
N LEU A 147 -3.42 -1.80 -27.21
CA LEU A 147 -2.50 -2.93 -27.38
C LEU A 147 -1.51 -2.90 -26.21
N ALA A 148 -1.50 -3.94 -25.38
CA ALA A 148 -0.55 -4.01 -24.26
C ALA A 148 0.46 -5.14 -24.46
N THR A 149 1.62 -5.04 -23.80
CA THR A 149 2.54 -6.17 -23.70
C THR A 149 2.02 -7.22 -22.71
N ASP A 150 2.28 -8.50 -22.96
CA ASP A 150 1.93 -9.62 -22.06
C ASP A 150 2.92 -9.82 -20.90
N ALA A 151 3.87 -8.89 -20.77
CA ALA A 151 4.94 -8.91 -19.78
C ALA A 151 4.43 -8.95 -18.32
N PRO A 152 5.15 -9.65 -17.41
CA PRO A 152 4.79 -9.71 -15.99
C PRO A 152 4.77 -8.36 -15.28
N GLU A 153 5.50 -7.34 -15.74
CA GLU A 153 5.44 -5.98 -15.19
C GLU A 153 4.27 -5.14 -15.74
N THR A 154 3.59 -5.60 -16.80
CA THR A 154 2.52 -4.83 -17.42
C THR A 154 1.26 -4.85 -16.55
N ARG A 155 0.85 -3.66 -16.09
CA ARG A 155 -0.19 -3.47 -15.07
C ARG A 155 -1.05 -2.26 -15.44
N ILE A 156 -2.35 -2.48 -15.66
CA ILE A 156 -3.27 -1.46 -16.18
C ILE A 156 -4.43 -1.24 -15.20
N GLY A 157 -4.77 0.01 -14.91
CA GLY A 157 -5.94 0.32 -14.08
C GLY A 157 -6.05 1.78 -13.66
N LEU A 158 -7.09 2.08 -12.88
CA LEU A 158 -7.42 3.41 -12.36
C LEU A 158 -7.32 3.40 -10.82
N PRO A 159 -6.13 3.69 -10.24
CA PRO A 159 -5.88 3.60 -8.80
C PRO A 159 -6.27 4.87 -8.01
N GLU A 160 -6.88 5.87 -8.63
CA GLU A 160 -7.18 7.19 -8.08
C GLU A 160 -7.91 7.17 -6.74
N THR A 161 -8.81 6.20 -6.56
CA THR A 161 -9.56 6.03 -5.31
C THR A 161 -8.67 5.67 -4.11
N GLN A 162 -7.51 5.05 -4.35
CA GLN A 162 -6.50 4.78 -3.33
C GLN A 162 -5.73 6.04 -2.91
N LEU A 163 -5.70 7.06 -3.78
CA LEU A 163 -5.11 8.38 -3.51
C LEU A 163 -6.13 9.37 -2.95
N GLY A 164 -7.36 8.92 -2.67
CA GLY A 164 -8.44 9.78 -2.17
C GLY A 164 -9.04 10.72 -3.21
N ILE A 165 -8.84 10.43 -4.50
CA ILE A 165 -9.41 11.18 -5.62
C ILE A 165 -10.16 10.23 -6.57
N LEU A 166 -10.66 10.74 -7.70
CA LEU A 166 -11.28 9.93 -8.75
C LEU A 166 -10.58 10.18 -10.09
N PRO A 167 -10.74 9.27 -11.08
CA PRO A 167 -10.23 9.49 -12.43
C PRO A 167 -10.86 10.76 -13.00
N GLY A 168 -10.03 11.76 -13.27
CA GLY A 168 -10.45 13.14 -13.54
C GLY A 168 -10.16 13.63 -14.95
N TRP A 169 -9.66 12.78 -15.84
CA TRP A 169 -9.35 13.11 -17.24
C TRP A 169 -10.21 12.28 -18.23
N GLY A 170 -11.38 11.84 -17.78
CA GLY A 170 -12.41 11.14 -18.54
C GLY A 170 -12.44 9.64 -18.31
N GLY A 171 -11.63 9.09 -17.41
CA GLY A 171 -11.61 7.67 -17.07
C GLY A 171 -12.92 7.19 -16.45
N ALA A 172 -13.56 8.03 -15.62
CA ALA A 172 -14.81 7.69 -14.95
C ALA A 172 -16.01 7.68 -15.92
N ASP A 173 -15.90 8.33 -17.09
CA ASP A 173 -16.94 8.31 -18.14
C ASP A 173 -16.61 7.36 -19.31
N ARG A 174 -15.36 7.33 -19.80
CA ARG A 174 -14.97 6.49 -20.95
C ARG A 174 -14.92 5.01 -20.60
N LEU A 175 -14.44 4.65 -19.40
CA LEU A 175 -14.32 3.25 -19.00
C LEU A 175 -15.69 2.53 -18.92
N PRO A 176 -16.74 3.04 -18.25
CA PRO A 176 -18.03 2.36 -18.22
C PRO A 176 -18.68 2.19 -19.60
N ARG A 177 -18.40 3.08 -20.57
CA ARG A 177 -18.85 2.90 -21.96
C ARG A 177 -18.13 1.75 -22.67
N ARG A 178 -16.87 1.52 -22.29
CA ARG A 178 -16.01 0.47 -22.85
C ARG A 178 -16.31 -0.91 -22.26
N VAL A 179 -16.36 -1.02 -20.93
CA VAL A 179 -16.47 -2.32 -20.23
C VAL A 179 -17.79 -2.55 -19.49
N GLY A 180 -18.62 -1.51 -19.35
CA GLY A 180 -19.88 -1.57 -18.62
C GLY A 180 -19.79 -0.99 -17.22
N VAL A 181 -20.95 -0.58 -16.69
CA VAL A 181 -21.03 0.07 -15.38
C VAL A 181 -20.51 -0.84 -14.27
N ALA A 182 -20.90 -2.12 -14.26
CA ALA A 182 -20.48 -3.06 -13.21
C ALA A 182 -18.95 -3.28 -13.19
N THR A 183 -18.34 -3.57 -14.34
CA THR A 183 -16.89 -3.78 -14.44
C THR A 183 -16.11 -2.50 -14.18
N ALA A 184 -16.62 -1.34 -14.60
CA ALA A 184 -15.99 -0.05 -14.31
C ALA A 184 -16.05 0.30 -12.81
N LEU A 185 -17.20 0.06 -12.15
CA LEU A 185 -17.32 0.20 -10.70
C LEU A 185 -16.33 -0.70 -9.98
N GLU A 186 -16.21 -1.98 -10.36
CA GLU A 186 -15.23 -2.89 -9.77
C GLU A 186 -13.79 -2.39 -9.98
N ALA A 187 -13.44 -2.01 -11.21
CA ALA A 187 -12.09 -1.56 -11.55
C ALA A 187 -11.69 -0.28 -10.81
N ILE A 188 -12.56 0.73 -10.79
CA ILE A 188 -12.26 2.05 -10.20
C ILE A 188 -12.37 2.02 -8.68
N LEU A 189 -13.38 1.36 -8.10
CA LEU A 189 -13.54 1.30 -6.63
C LEU A 189 -12.51 0.40 -5.96
N SER A 190 -12.03 -0.64 -6.65
CA SER A 190 -10.94 -1.47 -6.12
C SER A 190 -9.57 -0.78 -6.22
N GLY A 191 -9.41 0.18 -7.14
CA GLY A 191 -8.17 0.90 -7.38
C GLY A 191 -7.00 0.00 -7.80
N LYS A 192 -7.29 -1.22 -8.28
CA LYS A 192 -6.27 -2.23 -8.60
C LYS A 192 -5.68 -1.97 -9.98
N LEU A 193 -4.37 -2.21 -10.09
CA LEU A 193 -3.73 -2.41 -11.38
C LEU A 193 -3.78 -3.90 -11.74
N TYR A 194 -4.44 -4.21 -12.84
CA TYR A 194 -4.67 -5.57 -13.29
C TYR A 194 -3.48 -6.06 -14.13
N PRO A 195 -2.99 -7.30 -13.92
CA PRO A 195 -2.06 -7.94 -14.85
C PRO A 195 -2.62 -7.98 -16.27
N ALA A 196 -1.74 -7.89 -17.28
CA ALA A 196 -2.11 -7.81 -18.69
C ALA A 196 -3.19 -8.82 -19.14
N ALA A 197 -3.01 -10.10 -18.80
CA ALA A 197 -3.98 -11.16 -19.09
C ALA A 197 -5.37 -10.91 -18.47
N GLN A 198 -5.41 -10.47 -17.22
CA GLN A 198 -6.67 -10.15 -16.54
C GLN A 198 -7.29 -8.86 -17.11
N ALA A 199 -6.48 -7.85 -17.41
CA ALA A 199 -6.93 -6.60 -18.02
C ALA A 199 -7.60 -6.86 -19.39
N GLN A 200 -7.02 -7.74 -20.21
CA GLN A 200 -7.64 -8.19 -21.46
C GLN A 200 -8.94 -8.95 -21.19
N LYS A 201 -9.00 -9.85 -20.21
CA LYS A 201 -10.24 -10.57 -19.86
C LYS A 201 -11.37 -9.64 -19.40
N LEU A 202 -11.04 -8.55 -18.72
CA LEU A 202 -12.02 -7.54 -18.26
C LEU A 202 -12.42 -6.53 -19.37
N GLY A 203 -11.69 -6.49 -20.49
CA GLY A 203 -11.92 -5.51 -21.56
C GLY A 203 -11.25 -4.16 -21.34
N LEU A 204 -10.35 -4.08 -20.36
CA LEU A 204 -9.50 -2.90 -20.17
C LEU A 204 -8.53 -2.75 -21.35
N VAL A 205 -8.03 -3.87 -21.87
CA VAL A 205 -7.12 -3.94 -23.03
C VAL A 205 -7.77 -4.79 -24.13
N ASP A 206 -7.53 -4.45 -25.40
CA ASP A 206 -8.08 -5.20 -26.55
C ASP A 206 -7.20 -6.40 -26.92
N ARG A 207 -5.88 -6.18 -27.00
CA ARG A 207 -4.93 -7.20 -27.45
C ARG A 207 -3.65 -7.20 -26.62
N LEU A 208 -3.08 -8.39 -26.47
CA LEU A 208 -1.75 -8.60 -25.90
C LEU A 208 -0.75 -9.00 -27.00
N CYS A 209 0.52 -8.64 -26.78
CA CYS A 209 1.63 -9.04 -27.64
C CYS A 209 2.95 -9.13 -26.85
N ALA A 210 3.93 -9.82 -27.42
CA ALA A 210 5.30 -9.76 -26.93
C ALA A 210 5.90 -8.36 -27.14
N ARG A 211 6.88 -7.97 -26.32
CA ARG A 211 7.44 -6.60 -26.29
C ARG A 211 8.06 -6.19 -27.62
N GLU A 212 8.71 -7.14 -28.26
CA GLU A 212 9.45 -6.98 -29.51
C GLU A 212 8.49 -6.60 -30.66
N ASN A 213 7.23 -7.02 -30.55
CA ASN A 213 6.22 -6.82 -31.57
C ASN A 213 5.31 -5.60 -31.33
N LEU A 214 5.46 -4.90 -30.19
CA LEU A 214 4.54 -3.84 -29.77
C LEU A 214 4.41 -2.73 -30.83
N ARG A 215 5.54 -2.22 -31.35
CA ARG A 215 5.55 -1.17 -32.37
C ARG A 215 4.99 -1.65 -33.71
N ALA A 216 5.42 -2.83 -34.18
CA ALA A 216 5.00 -3.38 -35.47
C ALA A 216 3.49 -3.68 -35.51
N ILE A 217 2.97 -4.36 -34.48
CA ILE A 217 1.53 -4.65 -34.38
C ILE A 217 0.74 -3.34 -34.20
N GLY A 218 1.23 -2.39 -33.39
CA GLY A 218 0.62 -1.08 -33.24
C GLY A 218 0.44 -0.36 -34.59
N ALA A 219 1.49 -0.34 -35.41
CA ALA A 219 1.46 0.22 -36.76
C ALA A 219 0.44 -0.48 -37.68
N HIS A 220 0.43 -1.82 -37.69
CA HIS A 220 -0.51 -2.60 -38.49
C HIS A 220 -1.97 -2.33 -38.13
N LEU A 221 -2.26 -2.20 -36.83
CA LEU A 221 -3.59 -1.87 -36.33
C LEU A 221 -3.99 -0.44 -36.70
N ALA A 222 -3.08 0.53 -36.53
CA ALA A 222 -3.32 1.94 -36.84
C ALA A 222 -3.56 2.15 -38.33
N LEU A 223 -2.84 1.45 -39.21
CA LEU A 223 -3.05 1.51 -40.66
C LEU A 223 -4.21 0.65 -41.16
N GLY A 224 -4.81 -0.18 -40.29
CA GLY A 224 -5.92 -1.05 -40.67
C GLY A 224 -5.52 -2.27 -41.51
N ARG A 225 -4.23 -2.60 -41.56
CA ARG A 225 -3.71 -3.83 -42.19
C ARG A 225 -4.17 -5.07 -41.43
N GLU A 226 -4.35 -4.92 -40.12
CA GLU A 226 -4.94 -5.93 -39.25
C GLU A 226 -6.20 -5.37 -38.57
N ARG A 227 -7.22 -6.22 -38.39
CA ARG A 227 -8.48 -5.85 -37.73
C ARG A 227 -8.59 -6.51 -36.38
N LEU A 228 -8.91 -5.74 -35.35
CA LEU A 228 -9.30 -6.28 -34.06
C LEU A 228 -10.78 -6.66 -34.08
N PRO A 229 -11.16 -7.85 -33.58
CA PRO A 229 -12.55 -8.19 -33.41
C PRO A 229 -13.18 -7.22 -32.41
N ARG A 230 -14.29 -6.58 -32.83
CA ARG A 230 -14.99 -5.64 -31.96
C ARG A 230 -15.57 -6.42 -30.79
N ARG A 231 -15.18 -6.06 -29.57
CA ARG A 231 -15.69 -6.70 -28.37
C ARG A 231 -17.18 -6.36 -28.20
N SER A 232 -18.05 -7.26 -28.61
CA SER A 232 -19.49 -7.12 -28.39
C SER A 232 -19.83 -7.61 -26.99
N ARG A 233 -20.52 -6.76 -26.21
CA ARG A 233 -21.13 -7.17 -24.94
C ARG A 233 -22.53 -7.77 -25.14
N GLY A 234 -22.88 -8.02 -26.40
CA GLY A 234 -24.19 -8.50 -26.81
C GLY A 234 -25.30 -7.46 -26.58
N TRP A 235 -26.46 -7.76 -27.16
CA TRP A 235 -27.68 -6.96 -26.98
C TRP A 235 -28.09 -6.83 -25.50
N LYS A 236 -27.93 -7.90 -24.70
CA LYS A 236 -28.26 -7.92 -23.26
C LYS A 236 -27.39 -6.96 -22.46
N GLY A 237 -26.06 -6.99 -22.64
CA GLY A 237 -25.15 -6.09 -21.94
C GLY A 237 -25.41 -4.63 -22.30
N TRP A 238 -25.66 -4.36 -23.58
CA TRP A 238 -26.03 -3.03 -24.07
C TRP A 238 -27.36 -2.52 -23.49
N LEU A 239 -28.39 -3.37 -23.42
CA LEU A 239 -29.70 -3.00 -22.86
C LEU A 239 -29.62 -2.72 -21.36
N LEU A 240 -28.85 -3.53 -20.62
CA LEU A 240 -28.63 -3.35 -19.18
C LEU A 240 -27.93 -2.02 -18.87
N ASP A 241 -26.89 -1.64 -19.63
CA ASP A 241 -26.18 -0.38 -19.41
C ASP A 241 -26.96 0.85 -19.88
N LYS A 242 -27.97 0.69 -20.74
CA LYS A 242 -28.84 1.79 -21.17
C LYS A 242 -30.05 2.00 -20.27
N ASN A 243 -30.33 1.08 -19.35
CA ASN A 243 -31.46 1.20 -18.44
C ASN A 243 -31.03 1.96 -17.15
N PRO A 244 -31.53 3.19 -16.93
CA PRO A 244 -31.16 3.97 -15.75
C PRO A 244 -31.54 3.29 -14.42
N LEU A 245 -32.58 2.44 -14.41
CA LEU A 245 -32.99 1.70 -13.21
C LEU A 245 -31.93 0.69 -12.76
N VAL A 246 -31.31 0.00 -13.73
CA VAL A 246 -30.23 -0.97 -13.47
C VAL A 246 -29.00 -0.24 -12.95
N GLY A 247 -28.62 0.87 -13.60
CA GLY A 247 -27.52 1.72 -13.13
C GLY A 247 -27.73 2.23 -11.71
N ASN A 248 -28.95 2.68 -11.38
CA ASN A 248 -29.31 3.12 -10.03
C ASN A 248 -29.25 2.00 -8.99
N PHE A 249 -29.67 0.78 -9.34
CA PHE A 249 -29.55 -0.38 -8.47
C PHE A 249 -28.08 -0.72 -8.17
N LEU A 250 -27.23 -0.78 -9.21
CA LEU A 250 -25.80 -1.03 -9.06
C LEU A 250 -25.12 0.07 -8.23
N ALA A 251 -25.46 1.34 -8.47
CA ALA A 251 -24.96 2.46 -7.68
C ALA A 251 -25.30 2.33 -6.18
N ARG A 252 -26.54 1.97 -5.85
CA ARG A 252 -26.97 1.75 -4.46
C ARG A 252 -26.25 0.57 -3.82
N ALA A 253 -26.07 -0.53 -4.56
CA ALA A 253 -25.32 -1.69 -4.08
C ALA A 253 -23.84 -1.34 -3.82
N ALA A 254 -23.18 -0.66 -4.77
CA ALA A 254 -21.81 -0.18 -4.63
C ALA A 254 -21.67 0.78 -3.44
N LYS A 255 -22.59 1.75 -3.29
CA LYS A 255 -22.58 2.70 -2.16
C LYS A 255 -22.69 1.99 -0.82
N ARG A 256 -23.60 1.01 -0.69
CA ARG A 256 -23.71 0.19 0.54
C ARG A 256 -22.43 -0.58 0.84
N ALA A 257 -21.84 -1.21 -0.18
CA ALA A 257 -20.60 -1.97 -0.01
C ALA A 257 -19.41 -1.10 0.37
N VAL A 258 -19.32 0.12 -0.17
CA VAL A 258 -18.30 1.11 0.20
C VAL A 258 -18.51 1.55 1.66
N LEU A 259 -19.71 2.01 2.02
CA LEU A 259 -19.99 2.49 3.39
C LEU A 259 -19.75 1.40 4.45
N ALA A 260 -20.09 0.15 4.15
CA ALA A 260 -19.85 -0.97 5.06
C ALA A 260 -18.36 -1.26 5.31
N LYS A 261 -17.47 -0.88 4.39
CA LYS A 261 -16.01 -1.08 4.50
C LYS A 261 -15.26 0.16 4.98
N THR A 262 -15.72 1.34 4.59
CA THR A 262 -14.99 2.60 4.79
C THR A 262 -15.53 3.43 5.95
N HIS A 263 -16.69 3.06 6.49
CA HIS A 263 -17.41 3.82 7.52
C HIS A 263 -17.65 5.31 7.14
N GLY A 264 -17.59 5.64 5.85
CA GLY A 264 -17.78 7.00 5.34
C GLY A 264 -16.53 7.89 5.37
N HIS A 265 -15.38 7.42 5.87
CA HIS A 265 -14.17 8.25 5.98
C HIS A 265 -13.50 8.60 4.65
N TYR A 266 -13.81 7.83 3.60
CA TYR A 266 -13.19 7.95 2.29
C TYR A 266 -14.22 8.49 1.29
N PRO A 267 -14.21 9.80 0.96
CA PRO A 267 -15.22 10.42 0.11
C PRO A 267 -15.09 10.03 -1.37
N ALA A 268 -13.88 9.75 -1.85
CA ALA A 268 -13.63 9.52 -3.28
C ALA A 268 -14.38 8.31 -3.87
N PRO A 269 -14.37 7.13 -3.22
CA PRO A 269 -15.19 6.00 -3.67
C PRO A 269 -16.69 6.31 -3.72
N LEU A 270 -17.20 7.19 -2.85
CA LEU A 270 -18.61 7.61 -2.86
C LEU A 270 -18.90 8.62 -3.98
N ALA A 271 -17.97 9.55 -4.22
CA ALA A 271 -18.09 10.58 -5.24
C ALA A 271 -18.04 10.02 -6.67
N VAL A 272 -17.26 8.96 -6.91
CA VAL A 272 -17.10 8.39 -8.27
C VAL A 272 -18.28 7.51 -8.72
N ILE A 273 -19.02 6.89 -7.79
CA ILE A 273 -20.16 6.02 -8.09
C ILE A 273 -21.21 6.71 -8.99
N PRO A 274 -21.73 7.91 -8.66
CA PRO A 274 -22.70 8.58 -9.52
C PRO A 274 -22.10 8.97 -10.88
N VAL A 275 -20.81 9.34 -10.95
CA VAL A 275 -20.13 9.67 -12.20
C VAL A 275 -20.14 8.48 -13.15
N ILE A 276 -19.70 7.30 -12.67
CA ILE A 276 -19.65 6.06 -13.44
C ILE A 276 -21.06 5.60 -13.83
N SER A 277 -21.98 5.59 -12.87
CA SER A 277 -23.31 4.98 -13.05
C SER A 277 -24.19 5.76 -14.03
N SER A 278 -23.95 7.07 -14.17
CA SER A 278 -24.66 7.94 -15.12
C SER A 278 -23.92 8.21 -16.43
N ALA A 279 -22.69 7.72 -16.58
CA ALA A 279 -21.91 7.89 -17.80
C ALA A 279 -22.64 7.40 -19.05
N PRO A 280 -23.25 6.19 -19.11
CA PRO A 280 -23.86 5.69 -20.36
C PRO A 280 -24.95 6.60 -20.95
N TYR A 281 -25.68 7.35 -20.12
CA TYR A 281 -26.82 8.19 -20.52
C TYR A 281 -26.49 9.70 -20.55
N THR A 282 -25.29 10.09 -20.14
CA THR A 282 -24.88 11.49 -20.15
C THR A 282 -24.14 11.80 -21.46
N PRO A 283 -24.38 12.94 -22.13
CA PRO A 283 -23.58 13.36 -23.28
C PRO A 283 -22.10 13.57 -22.91
N LEU A 284 -21.18 13.15 -23.79
CA LEU A 284 -19.74 13.33 -23.59
C LEU A 284 -19.34 14.81 -23.42
N SER A 285 -20.10 15.75 -23.98
CA SER A 285 -19.88 17.19 -23.78
C SER A 285 -19.99 17.65 -22.33
N ARG A 286 -20.69 16.90 -21.46
CA ARG A 286 -20.84 17.20 -20.02
C ARG A 286 -19.83 16.45 -19.15
N MET A 287 -19.01 15.58 -19.73
CA MET A 287 -18.04 14.75 -19.00
C MET A 287 -17.08 15.61 -18.16
N ALA A 288 -16.43 16.59 -18.79
CA ALA A 288 -15.43 17.43 -18.14
C ALA A 288 -16.01 18.20 -16.94
N ALA A 289 -17.19 18.79 -17.10
CA ALA A 289 -17.85 19.53 -16.02
C ALA A 289 -18.23 18.63 -14.84
N ARG A 290 -18.69 17.39 -15.10
CA ARG A 290 -19.08 16.43 -14.05
C ARG A 290 -17.87 15.90 -13.28
N GLU A 291 -16.81 15.52 -13.99
CA GLU A 291 -15.58 15.03 -13.34
C GLU A 291 -14.89 16.16 -12.57
N ALA A 292 -14.78 17.37 -13.15
CA ALA A 292 -14.27 18.54 -12.44
C ALA A 292 -15.05 18.82 -11.15
N ALA A 293 -16.38 18.89 -11.22
CA ALA A 293 -17.22 19.14 -10.05
C ALA A 293 -17.05 18.07 -8.96
N ALA A 294 -16.86 16.80 -9.34
CA ALA A 294 -16.71 15.69 -8.41
C ALA A 294 -15.30 15.59 -7.79
N VAL A 295 -14.24 15.93 -8.55
CA VAL A 295 -12.84 15.80 -8.10
C VAL A 295 -12.36 17.00 -7.28
N THR A 296 -12.87 18.20 -7.56
CA THR A 296 -12.49 19.44 -6.87
C THR A 296 -12.56 19.39 -5.34
N PRO A 297 -13.68 18.96 -4.70
CA PRO A 297 -13.72 18.85 -3.24
C PRO A 297 -12.80 17.75 -2.69
N LEU A 298 -12.40 16.78 -3.51
CA LEU A 298 -11.51 15.69 -3.09
C LEU A 298 -10.05 16.17 -3.03
N ILE A 299 -9.55 16.79 -4.11
CA ILE A 299 -8.16 17.29 -4.20
C ILE A 299 -7.89 18.36 -3.14
N THR A 300 -8.85 19.26 -2.92
CA THR A 300 -8.71 20.32 -1.92
C THR A 300 -8.81 19.80 -0.49
N GLY A 301 -9.46 18.65 -0.28
CA GLY A 301 -9.66 18.01 1.01
C GLY A 301 -8.40 17.42 1.65
N SER A 302 -8.42 17.23 2.97
CA SER A 302 -7.30 16.67 3.73
C SER A 302 -7.07 15.18 3.45
N VAL A 303 -8.12 14.41 3.18
CA VAL A 303 -8.03 12.96 2.95
C VAL A 303 -7.14 12.64 1.75
N ALA A 304 -7.35 13.29 0.60
CA ALA A 304 -6.50 13.08 -0.57
C ALA A 304 -5.04 13.43 -0.29
N LYS A 305 -4.80 14.59 0.33
CA LYS A 305 -3.45 15.04 0.72
C LYS A 305 -2.75 14.05 1.65
N ASN A 306 -3.48 13.43 2.57
CA ASN A 306 -2.95 12.43 3.49
C ASN A 306 -2.58 11.15 2.74
N LEU A 307 -3.46 10.64 1.87
CA LEU A 307 -3.23 9.41 1.10
C LEU A 307 -2.12 9.57 0.05
N ILE A 308 -2.03 10.73 -0.61
CA ILE A 308 -0.94 11.06 -1.53
C ILE A 308 0.40 11.08 -0.78
N ALA A 309 0.46 11.73 0.39
CA ALA A 309 1.68 11.76 1.19
C ALA A 309 2.12 10.37 1.65
N ILE A 310 1.18 9.48 2.01
CA ILE A 310 1.48 8.08 2.36
C ILE A 310 2.02 7.33 1.15
N PHE A 311 1.39 7.48 -0.02
CA PHE A 311 1.87 6.86 -1.25
C PHE A 311 3.30 7.30 -1.58
N ARG A 312 3.58 8.60 -1.52
CA ARG A 312 4.92 9.17 -1.75
C ARG A 312 5.94 8.62 -0.76
N SER A 313 5.60 8.58 0.52
CA SER A 313 6.48 8.05 1.57
C SER A 313 6.77 6.56 1.33
N SER A 314 5.77 5.78 0.89
CA SER A 314 5.97 4.39 0.51
C SER A 314 6.88 4.23 -0.71
N GLU A 315 6.76 5.09 -1.72
CA GLU A 315 7.64 5.05 -2.89
C GLU A 315 9.07 5.49 -2.55
N GLU A 316 9.24 6.46 -1.66
CA GLU A 316 10.53 6.91 -1.14
C GLU A 316 11.23 5.80 -0.35
N SER A 317 10.52 5.15 0.57
CA SER A 317 11.01 3.97 1.30
C SER A 317 11.47 2.86 0.32
N LYS A 318 10.70 2.59 -0.74
CA LYS A 318 11.11 1.59 -1.76
C LYS A 318 12.32 2.03 -2.59
N ARG A 319 12.62 3.33 -2.69
CA ARG A 319 13.83 3.82 -3.37
C ARG A 319 15.10 3.53 -2.59
N LEU A 320 15.03 3.21 -1.29
CA LEU A 320 16.19 2.74 -0.52
C LEU A 320 16.85 1.53 -1.21
N ALA A 321 16.05 0.65 -1.83
CA ALA A 321 16.52 -0.48 -2.61
C ALA A 321 17.38 -0.12 -3.84
N ARG A 322 17.21 1.10 -4.38
CA ARG A 322 17.93 1.58 -5.58
C ARG A 322 19.30 2.14 -5.26
N LYS A 323 19.61 2.40 -3.99
CA LYS A 323 20.94 2.84 -3.53
C LYS A 323 21.94 1.68 -3.41
N LEU A 324 21.52 0.46 -3.77
CA LEU A 324 22.35 -0.74 -3.66
C LEU A 324 23.37 -0.85 -4.79
N SER A 325 24.61 -1.23 -4.44
CA SER A 325 25.68 -1.60 -5.36
C SER A 325 26.04 -3.10 -5.34
N GLY A 326 25.30 -3.93 -4.60
CA GLY A 326 25.58 -5.37 -4.41
C GLY A 326 24.77 -6.33 -5.29
N PRO A 327 25.19 -7.61 -5.42
CA PRO A 327 24.44 -8.61 -6.18
C PRO A 327 23.09 -8.91 -5.51
N PRO A 328 22.05 -9.23 -6.30
CA PRO A 328 20.73 -9.56 -5.77
C PRO A 328 20.76 -10.83 -4.93
N LEU A 329 19.91 -10.89 -3.91
CA LEU A 329 19.67 -12.10 -3.14
C LEU A 329 18.76 -13.06 -3.93
N GLU A 330 19.30 -14.23 -4.23
CA GLU A 330 18.67 -15.29 -5.04
C GLU A 330 18.49 -16.60 -4.27
N ARG A 331 19.25 -16.80 -3.19
CA ARG A 331 19.20 -18.02 -2.36
C ARG A 331 19.07 -17.68 -0.89
N ALA A 332 18.03 -18.21 -0.25
CA ALA A 332 17.71 -17.98 1.14
C ALA A 332 17.53 -19.29 1.92
N ALA A 333 17.80 -19.25 3.21
CA ALA A 333 17.38 -20.25 4.17
C ALA A 333 16.39 -19.62 5.16
N VAL A 334 15.33 -20.35 5.51
CA VAL A 334 14.41 -19.95 6.57
C VAL A 334 14.47 -21.01 7.67
N ILE A 335 14.79 -20.60 8.89
CA ILE A 335 15.00 -21.51 10.02
C ILE A 335 13.76 -21.48 10.93
N GLY A 336 13.03 -22.58 10.98
CA GLY A 336 11.72 -22.72 11.61
C GLY A 336 10.60 -22.80 10.57
N ALA A 337 9.83 -23.89 10.57
CA ALA A 337 8.66 -24.15 9.72
C ALA A 337 7.33 -23.92 10.45
N GLY A 338 7.36 -23.14 11.52
CA GLY A 338 6.15 -22.59 12.15
C GLY A 338 5.39 -21.63 11.23
N VAL A 339 4.33 -21.01 11.74
CA VAL A 339 3.43 -20.14 10.96
C VAL A 339 4.18 -19.03 10.22
N MET A 340 5.08 -18.31 10.92
CA MET A 340 5.83 -17.20 10.34
C MET A 340 6.87 -17.70 9.33
N GLY A 341 7.69 -18.68 9.70
CA GLY A 341 8.75 -19.20 8.83
C GLY A 341 8.21 -19.83 7.54
N ALA A 342 7.13 -20.63 7.62
CA ALA A 342 6.44 -21.15 6.43
C ALA A 342 5.89 -20.01 5.55
N GLY A 343 5.31 -18.98 6.16
CA GLY A 343 4.79 -17.80 5.47
C GLY A 343 5.88 -17.00 4.73
N ILE A 344 7.03 -16.79 5.37
CA ILE A 344 8.21 -16.11 4.81
C ILE A 344 8.82 -16.96 3.69
N ALA A 345 9.00 -18.26 3.90
CA ALA A 345 9.60 -19.15 2.93
C ALA A 345 8.78 -19.23 1.63
N ARG A 346 7.45 -19.33 1.75
CA ARG A 346 6.53 -19.21 0.61
C ARG A 346 6.70 -17.88 -0.11
N LEU A 347 6.73 -16.75 0.62
CA LEU A 347 6.83 -15.43 0.01
C LEU A 347 8.12 -15.27 -0.81
N LEU A 348 9.24 -15.80 -0.30
CA LEU A 348 10.52 -15.83 -1.01
C LEU A 348 10.43 -16.69 -2.28
N ALA A 349 9.89 -17.91 -2.17
CA ALA A 349 9.76 -18.85 -3.29
C ALA A 349 8.86 -18.29 -4.42
N GLU A 350 7.74 -17.65 -4.08
CA GLU A 350 6.85 -16.98 -5.04
C GLU A 350 7.53 -15.84 -5.80
N LYS A 351 8.61 -15.29 -5.25
CA LYS A 351 9.44 -14.24 -5.87
C LYS A 351 10.71 -14.80 -6.50
N GLN A 352 10.71 -16.12 -6.77
CA GLN A 352 11.79 -16.83 -7.45
C GLN A 352 13.12 -16.74 -6.70
N ILE A 353 13.07 -16.65 -5.37
CA ILE A 353 14.24 -16.82 -4.50
C ILE A 353 14.24 -18.27 -4.07
N ARG A 354 15.29 -19.01 -4.44
CA ARG A 354 15.44 -20.42 -4.07
C ARG A 354 15.59 -20.50 -2.56
N THR A 355 14.60 -21.11 -1.93
CA THR A 355 14.43 -21.06 -0.49
C THR A 355 14.51 -22.45 0.11
N ARG A 356 15.37 -22.60 1.10
CA ARG A 356 15.49 -23.81 1.91
C ARG A 356 14.83 -23.59 3.27
N LEU A 357 13.70 -24.26 3.49
CA LEU A 357 13.00 -24.26 4.77
C LEU A 357 13.59 -25.35 5.68
N CYS A 358 14.06 -24.96 6.86
CA CYS A 358 14.74 -25.83 7.81
C CYS A 358 13.91 -25.96 9.08
N ASP A 359 13.67 -27.19 9.56
CA ASP A 359 13.08 -27.42 10.88
C ASP A 359 13.54 -28.78 11.46
N LEU A 360 13.39 -28.99 12.76
CA LEU A 360 13.65 -30.28 13.40
C LEU A 360 12.46 -31.23 13.29
N ALA A 361 11.23 -30.69 13.21
CA ALA A 361 9.97 -31.42 13.15
C ALA A 361 9.53 -31.67 11.69
N PRO A 362 9.52 -32.94 11.22
CA PRO A 362 9.10 -33.28 9.86
C PRO A 362 7.67 -32.83 9.55
N GLU A 363 6.75 -32.93 10.52
CA GLU A 363 5.33 -32.62 10.34
C GLU A 363 5.12 -31.11 10.06
N ALA A 364 5.97 -30.26 10.62
CA ALA A 364 5.93 -28.82 10.35
C ALA A 364 6.37 -28.50 8.91
N LEU A 365 7.40 -29.19 8.42
CA LEU A 365 7.89 -29.08 7.05
C LEU A 365 6.84 -29.55 6.04
N ASP A 366 6.25 -30.72 6.28
CA ASP A 366 5.21 -31.29 5.41
C ASP A 366 4.01 -30.36 5.30
N ARG A 367 3.51 -29.85 6.44
CA ARG A 367 2.43 -28.86 6.46
C ARG A 367 2.78 -27.61 5.65
N ALA A 368 3.98 -27.06 5.83
CA ALA A 368 4.42 -25.87 5.11
C ALA A 368 4.48 -26.08 3.59
N LEU A 369 4.99 -27.23 3.13
CA LEU A 369 5.05 -27.58 1.72
C LEU A 369 3.66 -27.80 1.11
N LEU A 370 2.74 -28.45 1.83
CA LEU A 370 1.36 -28.63 1.39
C LEU A 370 0.64 -27.29 1.24
N GLU A 371 0.73 -26.42 2.25
CA GLU A 371 0.15 -25.08 2.22
C GLU A 371 0.70 -24.22 1.08
N HIS A 372 2.01 -24.33 0.79
CA HIS A 372 2.64 -23.66 -0.36
C HIS A 372 2.03 -24.14 -1.68
N ARG A 373 1.99 -25.46 -1.90
CA ARG A 373 1.43 -26.07 -3.11
C ARG A 373 -0.03 -25.69 -3.31
N ASP A 374 -0.84 -25.70 -2.25
CA ASP A 374 -2.26 -25.36 -2.33
C ASP A 374 -2.50 -23.88 -2.66
N GLU A 375 -1.70 -22.97 -2.10
CA GLU A 375 -1.79 -21.54 -2.43
C GLU A 375 -1.36 -21.28 -3.88
N VAL A 376 -0.29 -21.95 -4.36
CA VAL A 376 0.13 -21.86 -5.77
C VAL A 376 -0.95 -22.41 -6.70
N LYS A 377 -1.52 -23.59 -6.41
CA LYS A 377 -2.65 -24.18 -7.17
C LYS A 377 -3.85 -23.24 -7.19
N LYS A 378 -4.17 -22.60 -6.07
CA LYS A 378 -5.25 -21.61 -5.98
C LYS A 378 -5.00 -20.41 -6.87
N LYS A 379 -3.76 -19.88 -6.91
CA LYS A 379 -3.38 -18.77 -7.80
C LYS A 379 -3.44 -19.18 -9.27
N LEU A 380 -3.01 -20.40 -9.60
CA LEU A 380 -3.12 -20.97 -10.94
C LEU A 380 -4.59 -21.12 -11.37
N ALA A 381 -5.46 -21.66 -10.51
CA ALA A 381 -6.90 -21.77 -10.76
C ALA A 381 -7.56 -20.39 -10.95
N GLN A 382 -7.10 -19.39 -10.20
CA GLN A 382 -7.49 -17.99 -10.35
C GLN A 382 -6.85 -17.30 -11.56
N ARG A 383 -6.02 -18.00 -12.35
CA ARG A 383 -5.24 -17.49 -13.48
C ARG A 383 -4.37 -16.27 -13.13
N ARG A 384 -3.89 -16.23 -11.90
CA ARG A 384 -2.91 -15.24 -11.40
C ARG A 384 -1.47 -15.64 -11.69
N LEU A 385 -1.25 -16.92 -11.98
CA LEU A 385 0.01 -17.50 -12.43
C LEU A 385 -0.26 -18.32 -13.69
N SER A 386 0.69 -18.34 -14.61
CA SER A 386 0.80 -19.35 -15.66
C SER A 386 1.24 -20.69 -15.07
N ARG A 387 1.11 -21.77 -15.84
CA ARG A 387 1.56 -23.10 -15.41
C ARG A 387 3.06 -23.14 -15.12
N SER A 388 3.87 -22.55 -16.01
CA SER A 388 5.32 -22.47 -15.82
C SER A 388 5.71 -21.67 -14.58
N GLU A 389 5.03 -20.55 -14.29
CA GLU A 389 5.29 -19.77 -13.08
C GLU A 389 4.87 -20.52 -11.80
N ALA A 390 3.79 -21.30 -11.86
CA ALA A 390 3.34 -22.13 -10.77
C ALA A 390 4.34 -23.25 -10.46
N ASP A 391 4.80 -23.98 -11.49
CA ASP A 391 5.80 -25.04 -11.34
C ASP A 391 7.11 -24.47 -10.78
N ALA A 392 7.60 -23.34 -11.33
CA ALA A 392 8.81 -22.67 -10.83
C ALA A 392 8.67 -22.20 -9.37
N ALA A 393 7.50 -21.71 -8.96
CA ALA A 393 7.25 -21.32 -7.58
C ALA A 393 7.24 -22.52 -6.62
N ILE A 394 6.72 -23.67 -7.05
CA ILE A 394 6.77 -24.92 -6.26
C ILE A 394 8.22 -25.38 -6.11
N ASP A 395 8.98 -25.42 -7.21
CA ASP A 395 10.37 -25.88 -7.23
C ASP A 395 11.33 -24.95 -6.48
N ALA A 396 10.96 -23.68 -6.33
CA ALA A 396 11.75 -22.70 -5.59
C ALA A 396 11.74 -22.92 -4.07
N LEU A 397 10.86 -23.77 -3.52
CA LEU A 397 10.79 -24.07 -2.09
C LEU A 397 11.16 -25.54 -1.83
N ASP A 398 12.27 -25.74 -1.14
CA ASP A 398 12.73 -27.04 -0.67
C ASP A 398 12.71 -27.09 0.87
N ALA A 399 12.49 -28.27 1.45
CA ALA A 399 12.39 -28.46 2.89
C ALA A 399 13.41 -29.50 3.37
N VAL A 400 14.10 -29.19 4.47
CA VAL A 400 15.17 -30.02 5.00
C VAL A 400 15.05 -30.13 6.51
N ARG A 401 15.26 -31.34 7.02
CA ARG A 401 15.37 -31.57 8.45
C ARG A 401 16.74 -31.09 8.95
N GLY A 402 16.76 -30.26 9.99
CA GLY A 402 17.99 -29.64 10.48
C GLY A 402 18.51 -28.52 9.56
N THR A 403 19.81 -28.26 9.58
CA THR A 403 20.42 -27.08 8.92
C THR A 403 21.43 -27.45 7.81
N HIS A 404 21.12 -28.46 6.99
CA HIS A 404 22.03 -28.91 5.93
C HIS A 404 21.92 -28.11 4.61
N GLY A 405 23.05 -27.96 3.91
CA GLY A 405 23.09 -27.38 2.56
C GLY A 405 23.06 -25.85 2.51
N LEU A 406 23.56 -25.18 3.55
CA LEU A 406 23.53 -23.71 3.70
C LEU A 406 24.72 -22.99 3.05
N ALA A 407 25.74 -23.72 2.60
CA ALA A 407 27.00 -23.15 2.08
C ALA A 407 26.84 -22.23 0.84
N ARG A 408 25.69 -22.27 0.16
CA ARG A 408 25.38 -21.41 -1.00
C ARG A 408 24.25 -20.41 -0.72
N CYS A 409 23.74 -20.36 0.50
CA CYS A 409 22.70 -19.41 0.88
C CYS A 409 23.32 -18.03 1.11
N GLN A 410 22.71 -16.99 0.57
CA GLN A 410 23.15 -15.60 0.69
C GLN A 410 22.42 -14.86 1.81
N LEU A 411 21.35 -15.47 2.32
CA LEU A 411 20.50 -14.96 3.38
C LEU A 411 20.01 -16.10 4.25
N ALA A 412 20.04 -15.93 5.57
CA ALA A 412 19.23 -16.70 6.50
C ALA A 412 18.19 -15.80 7.17
N ILE A 413 16.96 -16.28 7.31
CA ILE A 413 15.92 -15.65 8.14
C ILE A 413 15.53 -16.65 9.23
N GLU A 414 15.86 -16.33 10.48
CA GLU A 414 15.53 -17.11 11.65
C GLU A 414 14.10 -16.78 12.14
N ALA A 415 13.29 -17.82 12.33
CA ALA A 415 11.90 -17.77 12.79
C ALA A 415 11.59 -18.94 13.75
N VAL A 416 12.52 -19.25 14.64
CA VAL A 416 12.40 -20.23 15.73
C VAL A 416 11.79 -19.59 16.99
N ALA A 417 11.66 -20.39 18.06
CA ALA A 417 11.09 -19.97 19.33
C ALA A 417 11.75 -18.68 19.89
N GLU A 418 10.94 -17.84 20.52
CA GLU A 418 11.36 -16.54 21.08
C GLU A 418 12.14 -16.71 22.40
N LYS A 419 13.32 -17.35 22.30
CA LYS A 419 14.25 -17.58 23.40
C LYS A 419 15.66 -17.20 22.97
N LEU A 420 16.30 -16.27 23.71
CA LEU A 420 17.60 -15.72 23.35
C LEU A 420 18.69 -16.79 23.18
N GLU A 421 18.78 -17.73 24.11
CA GLU A 421 19.76 -18.83 24.08
C GLU A 421 19.61 -19.70 22.83
N VAL A 422 18.37 -20.00 22.45
CA VAL A 422 18.06 -20.80 21.25
C VAL A 422 18.49 -20.04 20.00
N LYS A 423 18.13 -18.75 19.90
CA LYS A 423 18.50 -17.91 18.75
C LYS A 423 20.02 -17.75 18.64
N ARG A 424 20.74 -17.49 19.75
CA ARG A 424 22.21 -17.42 19.75
C ARG A 424 22.85 -18.68 19.19
N LYS A 425 22.41 -19.86 19.66
CA LYS A 425 22.91 -21.14 19.15
C LYS A 425 22.64 -21.32 17.65
N VAL A 426 21.46 -20.92 17.18
CA VAL A 426 21.12 -20.94 15.75
C VAL A 426 22.04 -20.02 14.97
N PHE A 427 22.23 -18.77 15.40
CA PHE A 427 23.07 -17.79 14.69
C PHE A 427 24.54 -18.20 14.64
N GLN A 428 25.10 -18.76 15.71
CA GLN A 428 26.45 -19.34 15.70
C GLN A 428 26.57 -20.48 14.68
N GLY A 429 25.58 -21.38 14.66
CA GLY A 429 25.54 -22.49 13.69
C GLY A 429 25.36 -22.02 12.24
N LEU A 430 24.60 -20.95 12.00
CA LEU A 430 24.44 -20.34 10.68
C LEU A 430 25.74 -19.67 10.22
N ALA A 431 26.39 -18.91 11.09
CA ALA A 431 27.63 -18.22 10.79
C ALA A 431 28.77 -19.19 10.42
N ALA A 432 28.80 -20.39 11.02
CA ALA A 432 29.77 -21.43 10.70
C ALA A 432 29.51 -22.13 9.34
N GLN A 433 28.26 -22.17 8.87
CA GLN A 433 27.85 -22.98 7.71
C GLN A 433 27.61 -22.16 6.43
N MET A 434 27.50 -20.84 6.55
CA MET A 434 27.18 -19.94 5.45
C MET A 434 28.39 -19.08 5.05
N PRO A 435 28.45 -18.60 3.79
CA PRO A 435 29.49 -17.67 3.34
C PRO A 435 29.63 -16.44 4.24
N ALA A 436 30.85 -15.88 4.36
CA ALA A 436 31.16 -14.74 5.24
C ALA A 436 30.36 -13.45 4.91
N ASP A 437 29.93 -13.30 3.66
CA ASP A 437 29.16 -12.18 3.11
C ASP A 437 27.64 -12.40 3.11
N ALA A 438 27.17 -13.55 3.60
CA ALA A 438 25.75 -13.88 3.71
C ALA A 438 25.06 -13.10 4.84
N LEU A 439 23.87 -12.57 4.59
CA LEU A 439 23.10 -11.87 5.63
C LEU A 439 22.48 -12.85 6.62
N LEU A 440 22.51 -12.52 7.90
CA LEU A 440 21.86 -13.28 8.97
C LEU A 440 20.77 -12.42 9.61
N ALA A 441 19.51 -12.71 9.29
CA ALA A 441 18.37 -11.94 9.77
C ALA A 441 17.56 -12.73 10.81
N THR A 442 17.08 -12.06 11.86
CA THR A 442 16.10 -12.63 12.80
C THR A 442 14.71 -12.01 12.56
N ASN A 443 13.66 -12.83 12.62
CA ASN A 443 12.25 -12.39 12.65
C ASN A 443 11.74 -12.22 14.10
N THR A 444 12.63 -12.02 15.08
CA THR A 444 12.22 -11.71 16.46
C THR A 444 11.33 -10.47 16.52
N SER A 445 10.50 -10.39 17.54
CA SER A 445 9.53 -9.32 17.77
C SER A 445 9.81 -8.50 19.03
N SER A 446 10.63 -9.04 19.94
CA SER A 446 10.92 -8.44 21.25
C SER A 446 12.39 -8.54 21.69
N LEU A 447 13.18 -9.47 21.15
CA LEU A 447 14.58 -9.65 21.55
C LEU A 447 15.50 -8.68 20.80
N SER A 448 16.53 -8.20 21.50
CA SER A 448 17.55 -7.35 20.90
C SER A 448 18.34 -8.10 19.83
N VAL A 449 18.47 -7.47 18.66
CA VAL A 449 19.33 -7.93 17.57
C VAL A 449 20.79 -7.96 18.02
N ASP A 450 21.24 -6.95 18.77
CA ASP A 450 22.60 -6.91 19.32
C ASP A 450 22.87 -8.07 20.29
N ALA A 451 21.89 -8.39 21.14
CA ALA A 451 22.00 -9.54 22.04
C ALA A 451 22.07 -10.86 21.26
N ILE A 452 21.35 -11.00 20.14
CA ILE A 452 21.41 -12.19 19.28
C ILE A 452 22.76 -12.27 18.54
N ALA A 453 23.31 -11.13 18.12
CA ALA A 453 24.59 -11.02 17.42
C ALA A 453 25.82 -11.24 18.33
N GLU A 454 25.64 -11.36 19.64
CA GLU A 454 26.74 -11.59 20.57
C GLU A 454 27.44 -12.94 20.30
N GLY A 455 28.76 -12.92 20.14
CA GLY A 455 29.56 -14.11 19.82
C GLY A 455 29.41 -14.64 18.39
N VAL A 456 28.67 -13.95 17.52
CA VAL A 456 28.56 -14.29 16.09
C VAL A 456 29.73 -13.63 15.33
N PRO A 457 30.52 -14.37 14.54
CA PRO A 457 31.56 -13.76 13.70
C PRO A 457 30.91 -12.91 12.59
N HIS A 458 31.59 -11.83 12.21
CA HIS A 458 31.06 -10.84 11.26
C HIS A 458 29.68 -10.26 11.66
N PRO A 459 29.53 -9.71 12.88
CA PRO A 459 28.25 -9.21 13.38
C PRO A 459 27.65 -8.07 12.52
N GLU A 460 28.45 -7.42 11.68
CA GLU A 460 28.02 -6.39 10.73
C GLU A 460 26.99 -6.87 9.68
N ARG A 461 26.88 -8.19 9.49
CA ARG A 461 25.89 -8.82 8.61
C ARG A 461 24.62 -9.29 9.32
N VAL A 462 24.58 -9.16 10.66
CA VAL A 462 23.43 -9.55 11.49
C VAL A 462 22.46 -8.39 11.58
N LEU A 463 21.17 -8.64 11.35
CA LEU A 463 20.11 -7.64 11.38
C LEU A 463 18.75 -8.25 11.75
N GLY A 464 17.73 -7.43 11.99
CA GLY A 464 16.35 -7.89 12.11
C GLY A 464 15.55 -7.68 10.82
N LEU A 465 14.76 -8.68 10.46
CA LEU A 465 13.69 -8.59 9.45
C LEU A 465 12.38 -8.96 10.13
N HIS A 466 11.76 -7.99 10.79
CA HIS A 466 10.52 -8.23 11.53
C HIS A 466 9.33 -8.17 10.56
N PHE A 467 8.83 -9.35 10.18
CA PHE A 467 7.61 -9.53 9.41
C PHE A 467 6.40 -9.59 10.35
N PHE A 468 5.27 -9.08 9.88
CA PHE A 468 4.01 -9.08 10.62
C PHE A 468 3.09 -10.22 10.16
N ASN A 469 2.39 -10.85 11.10
CA ASN A 469 1.41 -11.90 10.82
C ASN A 469 0.06 -11.29 10.38
N PRO A 470 -0.59 -11.77 9.30
CA PRO A 470 -0.11 -12.73 8.30
C PRO A 470 0.89 -12.14 7.30
N VAL A 471 2.01 -12.84 7.09
CA VAL A 471 3.13 -12.42 6.23
C VAL A 471 2.67 -12.05 4.81
N LYS A 472 1.65 -12.73 4.27
CA LYS A 472 1.11 -12.42 2.92
C LYS A 472 0.34 -11.10 2.85
N ALA A 473 -0.32 -10.70 3.92
CA ALA A 473 -1.25 -9.58 3.94
C ALA A 473 -0.59 -8.28 4.42
N MET A 474 0.32 -8.38 5.39
CA MET A 474 0.93 -7.21 6.01
C MET A 474 1.95 -6.54 5.08
N PRO A 475 1.82 -5.24 4.77
CA PRO A 475 2.69 -4.58 3.80
C PRO A 475 4.06 -4.18 4.38
N LEU A 476 4.17 -4.01 5.69
CA LEU A 476 5.40 -3.56 6.37
C LEU A 476 6.37 -4.72 6.65
N VAL A 477 7.67 -4.41 6.58
CA VAL A 477 8.73 -5.15 7.28
C VAL A 477 9.65 -4.13 7.94
N GLU A 478 9.86 -4.25 9.25
CA GLU A 478 10.88 -3.44 9.94
C GLU A 478 12.25 -4.07 9.71
N VAL A 479 13.16 -3.30 9.12
CA VAL A 479 14.57 -3.67 8.93
C VAL A 479 15.33 -3.11 10.13
N VAL A 480 15.53 -3.95 11.13
CA VAL A 480 16.10 -3.55 12.43
C VAL A 480 17.62 -3.58 12.36
N ARG A 481 18.24 -2.45 12.67
CA ARG A 481 19.69 -2.28 12.70
C ARG A 481 20.19 -2.41 14.13
N GLY A 482 20.98 -3.44 14.40
CA GLY A 482 21.81 -3.50 15.60
C GLY A 482 22.91 -2.43 15.54
N SER A 483 23.55 -2.16 16.66
CA SER A 483 24.65 -1.20 16.77
C SER A 483 25.84 -1.53 15.88
N ARG A 484 26.03 -2.82 15.54
CA ARG A 484 27.12 -3.30 14.67
C ARG A 484 26.71 -3.53 13.22
N THR A 485 25.41 -3.54 12.91
CA THR A 485 24.90 -3.81 11.55
C THR A 485 25.40 -2.76 10.55
N SER A 486 26.06 -3.19 9.47
CA SER A 486 26.52 -2.27 8.42
C SER A 486 25.35 -1.66 7.64
N GLU A 487 25.56 -0.46 7.12
CA GLU A 487 24.58 0.19 6.24
C GLU A 487 24.32 -0.65 4.98
N GLU A 488 25.36 -1.26 4.41
CA GLU A 488 25.23 -2.14 3.26
C GLU A 488 24.29 -3.32 3.54
N SER A 489 24.44 -3.99 4.68
CA SER A 489 23.58 -5.11 5.09
C SER A 489 22.11 -4.67 5.21
N ALA A 490 21.88 -3.52 5.83
CA ALA A 490 20.53 -2.95 5.98
C ALA A 490 19.90 -2.60 4.61
N LEU A 491 20.67 -2.01 3.69
CA LEU A 491 20.20 -1.68 2.35
C LEU A 491 19.95 -2.92 1.49
N ARG A 492 20.80 -3.96 1.58
CA ARG A 492 20.59 -5.26 0.91
C ARG A 492 19.31 -5.93 1.40
N ALA A 493 19.07 -5.89 2.72
CA ALA A 493 17.84 -6.39 3.33
C ALA A 493 16.61 -5.58 2.89
N ALA A 494 16.70 -4.25 2.87
CA ALA A 494 15.61 -3.39 2.36
C ALA A 494 15.30 -3.66 0.88
N ALA A 495 16.32 -3.87 0.04
CA ALA A 495 16.14 -4.22 -1.37
C ALA A 495 15.40 -5.55 -1.55
N LEU A 496 15.72 -6.54 -0.72
CA LEU A 496 14.96 -7.80 -0.68
C LEU A 496 13.50 -7.56 -0.29
N VAL A 497 13.24 -6.78 0.76
CA VAL A 497 11.87 -6.47 1.21
C VAL A 497 11.07 -5.84 0.07
N VAL A 498 11.66 -4.92 -0.70
CA VAL A 498 11.01 -4.34 -1.90
C VAL A 498 10.76 -5.40 -2.97
N LYS A 499 11.73 -6.28 -3.26
CA LYS A 499 11.55 -7.42 -4.20
C LYS A 499 10.40 -8.34 -3.76
N LEU A 500 10.21 -8.50 -2.45
CA LEU A 500 9.10 -9.26 -1.88
C LEU A 500 7.74 -8.57 -2.03
N GLY A 501 7.69 -7.33 -2.52
CA GLY A 501 6.47 -6.53 -2.65
C GLY A 501 6.01 -5.95 -1.32
N LYS A 502 6.95 -5.77 -0.38
CA LYS A 502 6.74 -5.17 0.94
C LYS A 502 7.42 -3.80 1.01
N THR A 503 7.11 -3.04 2.04
CA THR A 503 7.67 -1.72 2.31
C THR A 503 8.65 -1.81 3.47
N PRO A 504 9.95 -1.58 3.25
CA PRO A 504 10.94 -1.58 4.32
C PRO A 504 10.90 -0.26 5.09
N VAL A 505 10.95 -0.33 6.42
CA VAL A 505 11.28 0.83 7.25
C VAL A 505 12.51 0.48 8.07
N LEU A 506 13.53 1.34 8.00
CA LEU A 506 14.75 1.16 8.79
C LEU A 506 14.46 1.57 10.23
N VAL A 507 14.73 0.68 11.18
CA VAL A 507 14.45 0.91 12.59
C VAL A 507 15.69 0.56 13.41
N ARG A 508 15.95 1.29 14.51
CA ARG A 508 17.02 0.95 15.46
C ARG A 508 16.63 -0.24 16.33
N ASP A 509 17.61 -1.04 16.74
CA ASP A 509 17.42 -2.08 17.77
C ASP A 509 17.12 -1.45 19.13
N VAL A 510 15.83 -1.44 19.50
CA VAL A 510 15.30 -1.02 20.80
C VAL A 510 14.21 -2.01 21.23
N PRO A 511 13.91 -2.16 22.53
CA PRO A 511 12.85 -3.06 22.98
C PRO A 511 11.52 -2.75 22.28
N GLY A 512 10.97 -3.75 21.57
CA GLY A 512 9.74 -3.64 20.78
C GLY A 512 9.86 -2.87 19.46
N PHE A 513 11.08 -2.54 19.02
CA PHE A 513 11.37 -1.78 17.80
C PHE A 513 10.53 -0.50 17.71
N LEU A 514 9.82 -0.27 16.61
CA LEU A 514 8.91 0.86 16.48
C LEU A 514 7.47 0.44 16.70
N VAL A 515 6.96 -0.52 15.91
CA VAL A 515 5.53 -0.84 15.91
C VAL A 515 5.06 -1.39 17.25
N ASN A 516 5.76 -2.38 17.82
CA ASN A 516 5.33 -3.00 19.09
C ASN A 516 5.51 -2.04 20.27
N ARG A 517 6.58 -1.24 20.26
CA ARG A 517 6.83 -0.18 21.25
C ARG A 517 5.67 0.81 21.32
N VAL A 518 5.14 1.23 20.17
CA VAL A 518 4.02 2.17 20.12
C VAL A 518 2.67 1.48 20.38
N LEU A 519 2.49 0.24 19.92
CA LEU A 519 1.22 -0.48 20.05
C LEU A 519 0.98 -1.01 21.48
N GLY A 520 2.04 -1.40 22.20
CA GLY A 520 1.94 -1.98 23.54
C GLY A 520 1.16 -1.09 24.53
N PRO A 521 1.57 0.17 24.74
CA PRO A 521 0.85 1.10 25.62
C PRO A 521 -0.61 1.34 25.21
N TYR A 522 -0.91 1.35 23.91
CA TYR A 522 -2.29 1.49 23.40
C TYR A 522 -3.18 0.31 23.81
N LEU A 523 -2.68 -0.92 23.68
CA LEU A 523 -3.43 -2.13 24.06
C LEU A 523 -3.54 -2.26 25.58
N ASP A 524 -2.46 -1.99 26.32
CA ASP A 524 -2.49 -2.02 27.78
C ASP A 524 -3.45 -0.98 28.35
N GLU A 525 -3.48 0.24 27.80
CA GLU A 525 -4.42 1.27 28.25
C GLU A 525 -5.88 0.89 27.97
N ALA A 526 -6.16 0.15 26.89
CA ALA A 526 -7.48 -0.41 26.65
C ALA A 526 -7.89 -1.38 27.76
N VAL A 527 -6.99 -2.29 28.16
CA VAL A 527 -7.27 -3.19 29.30
C VAL A 527 -7.50 -2.41 30.61
N ARG A 528 -6.80 -1.29 30.82
CA ARG A 528 -7.04 -0.41 31.98
C ARG A 528 -8.39 0.32 31.91
N LEU A 529 -8.86 0.68 30.72
CA LEU A 529 -10.22 1.21 30.55
C LEU A 529 -11.29 0.18 30.94
N LEU A 530 -11.06 -1.11 30.66
CA LEU A 530 -11.92 -2.18 31.16
C LEU A 530 -11.95 -2.24 32.69
N GLU A 531 -10.79 -2.09 33.35
CA GLU A 531 -10.71 -2.01 34.82
C GLU A 531 -11.49 -0.79 35.39
N LEU A 532 -11.65 0.28 34.60
CA LEU A 532 -12.44 1.46 34.94
C LEU A 532 -13.92 1.37 34.53
N GLY A 533 -14.38 0.20 34.06
CA GLY A 533 -15.78 -0.07 33.77
C GLY A 533 -16.22 0.28 32.35
N ALA A 534 -15.28 0.56 31.43
CA ALA A 534 -15.62 0.79 30.03
C ALA A 534 -16.22 -0.46 29.38
N ASP A 535 -17.25 -0.28 28.56
CA ASP A 535 -17.86 -1.37 27.79
C ASP A 535 -16.95 -1.81 26.63
N VAL A 536 -16.71 -3.12 26.52
CA VAL A 536 -15.79 -3.71 25.55
C VAL A 536 -16.22 -3.44 24.11
N ALA A 537 -17.50 -3.69 23.79
CA ALA A 537 -18.00 -3.50 22.44
C ALA A 537 -18.02 -2.03 22.04
N ARG A 538 -18.31 -1.13 23.00
CA ARG A 538 -18.32 0.32 22.80
C ARG A 538 -16.94 0.87 22.48
N VAL A 539 -15.91 0.51 23.25
CA VAL A 539 -14.53 0.97 22.99
C VAL A 539 -14.07 0.48 21.62
N ASP A 540 -14.29 -0.80 21.30
CA ASP A 540 -13.94 -1.35 19.98
C ASP A 540 -14.65 -0.60 18.84
N ALA A 541 -15.96 -0.35 18.98
CA ALA A 541 -16.72 0.43 18.00
C ALA A 541 -16.24 1.88 17.89
N ALA A 542 -15.86 2.52 18.99
CA ALA A 542 -15.34 3.88 19.00
C ALA A 542 -14.02 3.98 18.24
N LEU A 543 -13.12 3.00 18.39
CA LEU A 543 -11.82 3.01 17.72
C LEU A 543 -11.93 2.61 16.24
N VAL A 544 -12.87 1.72 15.89
CA VAL A 544 -13.19 1.45 14.47
C VAL A 544 -13.76 2.70 13.80
N ARG A 545 -14.68 3.41 14.46
CA ARG A 545 -15.22 4.69 13.96
C ARG A 545 -14.20 5.83 13.96
N PHE A 546 -13.19 5.79 14.83
CA PHE A 546 -12.05 6.71 14.76
C PHE A 546 -11.26 6.49 13.46
N GLY A 547 -11.16 5.23 13.01
CA GLY A 547 -10.53 4.82 11.76
C GLY A 547 -9.55 3.64 11.89
N MET A 548 -9.44 3.01 13.06
CA MET A 548 -8.64 1.80 13.24
C MET A 548 -9.27 0.61 12.50
N PRO A 549 -8.50 -0.34 11.96
CA PRO A 549 -9.04 -1.49 11.23
C PRO A 549 -9.80 -2.46 12.14
N MET A 550 -9.46 -2.48 13.42
CA MET A 550 -10.01 -3.34 14.45
C MET A 550 -9.99 -2.60 15.78
N GLY A 551 -10.95 -2.88 16.66
CA GLY A 551 -10.92 -2.37 18.02
C GLY A 551 -9.81 -3.02 18.86
N PRO A 552 -9.32 -2.34 19.92
CA PRO A 552 -8.18 -2.82 20.71
C PRO A 552 -8.42 -4.19 21.35
N TYR A 553 -9.64 -4.50 21.78
CA TYR A 553 -9.94 -5.77 22.44
C TYR A 553 -10.03 -6.93 21.43
N ALA A 554 -10.70 -6.72 20.30
CA ALA A 554 -10.68 -7.68 19.21
C ALA A 554 -9.25 -7.91 18.67
N LEU A 555 -8.42 -6.86 18.64
CA LEU A 555 -7.01 -6.95 18.23
C LEU A 555 -6.19 -7.77 19.23
N LEU A 556 -6.37 -7.57 20.54
CA LEU A 556 -5.75 -8.40 21.58
C LEU A 556 -6.10 -9.89 21.42
N ASP A 557 -7.35 -10.21 21.10
CA ASP A 557 -7.78 -11.59 20.86
C ASP A 557 -7.23 -12.19 19.56
N GLU A 558 -7.04 -11.37 18.52
CA GLU A 558 -6.43 -11.81 17.25
C GLU A 558 -4.93 -12.06 17.40
N ILE A 559 -4.22 -11.21 18.15
CA ILE A 559 -2.80 -11.38 18.50
C ILE A 559 -2.62 -12.58 19.42
N GLY A 560 -3.47 -12.68 20.44
CA GLY A 560 -3.37 -13.64 21.52
C GLY A 560 -2.84 -13.01 22.81
N LEU A 561 -3.53 -13.27 23.92
CA LEU A 561 -3.26 -12.62 25.20
C LEU A 561 -1.90 -13.00 25.79
N ASP A 562 -1.44 -14.22 25.57
CA ASP A 562 -0.11 -14.69 25.97
C ASP A 562 1.02 -13.96 25.24
N ILE A 563 0.85 -13.75 23.93
CA ILE A 563 1.81 -13.00 23.11
C ILE A 563 1.84 -11.53 23.55
N ALA A 564 0.67 -10.94 23.76
CA ALA A 564 0.55 -9.58 24.27
C ALA A 564 1.19 -9.42 25.66
N GLY A 565 0.97 -10.38 26.57
CA GLY A 565 1.59 -10.40 27.89
C GLY A 565 3.12 -10.47 27.81
N HIS A 566 3.66 -11.38 27.00
CA HIS A 566 5.12 -11.53 26.82
C HIS A 566 5.77 -10.28 26.20
N ALA A 567 5.12 -9.67 25.20
CA ALA A 567 5.56 -8.42 24.62
C ALA A 567 5.52 -7.27 25.65
N GLY A 568 4.45 -7.21 26.46
CA GLY A 568 4.30 -6.24 27.54
C GLY A 568 5.42 -6.36 28.58
N ASP A 569 5.76 -7.58 29.02
CA ASP A 569 6.86 -7.80 29.97
C ASP A 569 8.22 -7.39 29.37
N SER A 570 8.44 -7.62 28.07
CA SER A 570 9.65 -7.19 27.38
C SER A 570 9.76 -5.66 27.32
N LEU A 571 8.66 -4.96 27.04
CA LEU A 571 8.60 -3.50 27.05
C LEU A 571 8.78 -2.93 28.47
N ALA A 572 8.17 -3.55 29.47
CA ALA A 572 8.31 -3.15 30.87
C ALA A 572 9.76 -3.30 31.35
N LEU A 573 10.48 -4.33 30.91
CA LEU A 573 11.90 -4.51 31.21
C LEU A 573 12.77 -3.43 30.53
N GLY A 574 12.40 -3.01 29.32
CA GLY A 574 13.13 -1.97 28.57
C GLY A 574 12.87 -0.54 29.02
N TYR A 575 11.65 -0.22 29.44
CA TYR A 575 11.20 1.17 29.70
C TYR A 575 10.61 1.39 31.10
N GLY A 576 10.63 0.38 31.97
CA GLY A 576 10.19 0.46 33.35
C GLY A 576 8.69 0.72 33.53
N ALA A 577 8.34 1.47 34.57
CA ALA A 577 6.96 1.70 35.01
C ALA A 577 6.06 2.32 33.91
N ARG A 578 6.62 3.13 33.00
CA ARG A 578 5.91 3.76 31.89
C ARG A 578 5.21 2.75 30.96
N MET A 579 5.87 1.61 30.73
CA MET A 579 5.35 0.52 29.89
C MET A 579 4.98 -0.73 30.71
N ALA A 580 4.77 -0.58 32.02
CA ALA A 580 4.36 -1.69 32.86
C ALA A 580 2.98 -2.22 32.47
N THR A 581 2.90 -3.54 32.30
CA THR A 581 1.67 -4.28 32.00
C THR A 581 0.66 -4.17 33.16
N SER A 582 -0.61 -3.96 32.83
CA SER A 582 -1.74 -3.95 33.77
C SER A 582 -1.91 -5.30 34.47
N GLN A 583 -2.43 -5.25 35.71
CA GLN A 583 -2.70 -6.47 36.48
C GLN A 583 -3.86 -7.25 35.86
N ALA A 584 -4.87 -6.58 35.31
CA ALA A 584 -5.93 -7.25 34.54
C ALA A 584 -5.40 -8.05 33.36
N LEU A 585 -4.45 -7.53 32.55
CA LEU A 585 -3.91 -8.32 31.44
C LEU A 585 -3.21 -9.58 31.95
N LYS A 586 -2.43 -9.48 33.04
CA LYS A 586 -1.79 -10.64 33.65
C LYS A 586 -2.79 -11.70 34.14
N LYS A 587 -3.91 -11.26 34.75
CA LYS A 587 -4.99 -12.16 35.21
C LYS A 587 -5.74 -12.82 34.05
N LEU A 588 -5.85 -12.14 32.91
CA LEU A 588 -6.53 -12.62 31.72
C LEU A 588 -5.77 -13.75 31.01
N VAL A 589 -4.45 -13.82 31.14
CA VAL A 589 -3.62 -14.83 30.47
C VAL A 589 -3.73 -16.17 31.20
N THR A 590 -4.53 -17.08 30.66
CA THR A 590 -4.63 -18.47 31.13
C THR A 590 -4.60 -19.44 29.93
N PRO A 591 -4.23 -20.72 30.12
CA PRO A 591 -4.16 -21.68 29.01
C PRO A 591 -5.48 -21.82 28.21
N GLN A 592 -6.62 -21.60 28.86
CA GLN A 592 -7.95 -21.65 28.23
C GLN A 592 -8.37 -20.30 27.63
N ARG A 593 -7.70 -19.20 27.98
CA ARG A 593 -8.03 -17.83 27.58
C ARG A 593 -6.87 -17.17 26.84
N LEU A 594 -6.69 -17.55 25.58
CA LEU A 594 -5.61 -17.06 24.72
C LEU A 594 -6.13 -16.26 23.52
N GLY A 595 -7.42 -15.92 23.48
CA GLY A 595 -8.05 -15.20 22.37
C GLY A 595 -8.62 -16.14 21.31
N LYS A 596 -8.59 -15.72 20.05
CA LYS A 596 -9.22 -16.42 18.93
C LYS A 596 -8.67 -17.84 18.73
N LYS A 597 -7.40 -18.07 19.04
CA LYS A 597 -6.75 -19.39 18.91
C LYS A 597 -7.27 -20.44 19.91
N SER A 598 -7.72 -20.02 21.09
CA SER A 598 -8.37 -20.92 22.07
C SER A 598 -9.90 -20.85 22.02
N GLY A 599 -10.47 -19.97 21.19
CA GLY A 599 -11.91 -19.72 21.12
C GLY A 599 -12.44 -18.80 22.24
N PHE A 600 -11.58 -18.36 23.16
CA PHE A 600 -11.99 -17.57 24.32
C PHE A 600 -10.89 -16.58 24.75
N GLY A 601 -11.27 -15.32 24.90
CA GLY A 601 -10.41 -14.19 25.26
C GLY A 601 -11.22 -13.09 25.93
N LEU A 602 -11.05 -11.85 25.49
CA LEU A 602 -11.98 -10.77 25.80
C LEU A 602 -13.33 -10.96 25.10
N TYR A 603 -13.35 -11.73 24.02
CA TYR A 603 -14.53 -12.24 23.36
C TYR A 603 -14.58 -13.77 23.37
N ARG A 604 -15.78 -14.32 23.24
CA ARG A 604 -16.02 -15.69 22.83
C ARG A 604 -16.05 -15.76 21.31
N HIS A 605 -15.24 -16.66 20.74
CA HIS A 605 -15.09 -16.84 19.30
C HIS A 605 -15.71 -18.16 18.87
N GLU A 606 -16.81 -18.09 18.14
CA GLU A 606 -17.45 -19.26 17.53
C GLU A 606 -17.34 -19.19 16.01
N ARG A 607 -16.98 -20.31 15.38
CA ARG A 607 -16.78 -20.37 13.93
C ARG A 607 -18.04 -19.94 13.19
N GLY A 608 -17.92 -18.91 12.36
CA GLY A 608 -19.01 -18.40 11.51
C GLY A 608 -20.00 -17.46 12.23
N LYS A 609 -19.78 -17.16 13.51
CA LYS A 609 -20.59 -16.20 14.28
C LYS A 609 -19.79 -14.94 14.61
N LYS A 610 -20.49 -13.85 14.92
CA LYS A 610 -19.84 -12.64 15.43
C LYS A 610 -19.32 -12.90 16.85
N PRO A 611 -18.11 -12.42 17.19
CA PRO A 611 -17.60 -12.51 18.55
C PRO A 611 -18.55 -11.80 19.54
N VAL A 612 -18.72 -12.40 20.72
CA VAL A 612 -19.55 -11.84 21.81
C VAL A 612 -18.64 -11.54 23.00
N PRO A 613 -18.76 -10.39 23.68
CA PRO A 613 -17.95 -10.08 24.86
C PRO A 613 -18.04 -11.20 25.91
N ALA A 614 -16.93 -11.49 26.57
CA ALA A 614 -16.90 -12.52 27.60
C ALA A 614 -17.70 -12.12 28.86
N GLU A 615 -18.40 -13.07 29.46
CA GLU A 615 -19.36 -12.84 30.55
C GLU A 615 -18.68 -12.50 31.89
N ASP A 616 -17.44 -12.94 32.08
CA ASP A 616 -16.68 -12.84 33.32
C ASP A 616 -15.88 -11.52 33.45
N LEU A 617 -15.92 -10.65 32.43
CA LEU A 617 -15.14 -9.40 32.41
C LEU A 617 -15.54 -8.40 33.50
N ALA A 618 -16.77 -8.50 34.01
CA ALA A 618 -17.22 -7.68 35.15
C ALA A 618 -16.34 -7.89 36.39
N SER A 619 -15.73 -9.07 36.56
CA SER A 619 -14.84 -9.37 37.69
C SER A 619 -13.51 -8.60 37.66
N LEU A 620 -13.15 -8.01 36.52
CA LEU A 620 -11.93 -7.21 36.36
C LEU A 620 -12.15 -5.73 36.67
N ARG A 621 -13.41 -5.30 36.86
CA ARG A 621 -13.74 -3.91 37.16
C ARG A 621 -13.32 -3.56 38.58
N THR A 622 -12.69 -2.39 38.70
CA THR A 622 -12.28 -1.78 39.97
C THR A 622 -13.03 -0.47 40.24
N SER A 623 -13.63 0.11 39.20
CA SER A 623 -14.43 1.33 39.22
C SER A 623 -15.38 1.33 38.01
N ASP A 624 -16.38 2.21 38.01
CA ASP A 624 -17.24 2.50 36.85
C ASP A 624 -16.99 3.92 36.29
N ALA A 625 -15.86 4.53 36.64
CA ALA A 625 -15.50 5.89 36.22
C ALA A 625 -15.57 6.10 34.71
N ALA A 626 -15.17 5.10 33.91
CA ALA A 626 -15.16 5.17 32.44
C ALA A 626 -16.48 4.78 31.78
N ALA A 627 -17.48 4.30 32.54
CA ALA A 627 -18.76 3.89 31.98
C ALA A 627 -19.54 5.08 31.38
N SER A 628 -19.41 6.27 31.98
CA SER A 628 -20.07 7.51 31.56
C SER A 628 -19.25 8.38 30.61
N TRP A 629 -18.02 8.00 30.27
CA TRP A 629 -17.16 8.79 29.38
C TRP A 629 -17.77 8.91 28.00
N SER A 630 -17.47 10.00 27.29
CA SER A 630 -17.79 10.16 25.87
C SER A 630 -16.87 9.30 24.99
N ASP A 631 -17.28 9.08 23.74
CA ASP A 631 -16.47 8.32 22.79
C ASP A 631 -15.16 9.05 22.46
N GLU A 632 -15.17 10.39 22.47
CA GLU A 632 -13.98 11.23 22.30
C GLU A 632 -13.01 11.07 23.48
N GLN A 633 -13.50 11.00 24.72
CA GLN A 633 -12.66 10.76 25.89
C GLN A 633 -11.99 9.38 25.83
N ILE A 634 -12.73 8.35 25.40
CA ILE A 634 -12.19 6.99 25.18
C ILE A 634 -11.11 7.02 24.10
N VAL A 635 -11.38 7.67 22.96
CA VAL A 635 -10.42 7.78 21.86
C VAL A 635 -9.17 8.56 22.29
N ASP A 636 -9.32 9.72 22.93
CA ASP A 636 -8.20 10.52 23.42
C ASP A 636 -7.35 9.70 24.41
N ARG A 637 -8.00 8.94 25.29
CA ARG A 637 -7.31 8.12 26.27
C ARG A 637 -6.38 7.07 25.66
N LEU A 638 -6.74 6.54 24.49
CA LEU A 638 -5.98 5.48 23.82
C LEU A 638 -5.03 6.03 22.74
N ILE A 639 -5.47 7.01 21.96
CA ILE A 639 -4.72 7.53 20.81
C ILE A 639 -3.64 8.54 21.23
N LEU A 640 -3.90 9.40 22.22
CA LEU A 640 -2.91 10.40 22.62
C LEU A 640 -1.62 9.81 23.23
N PRO A 641 -1.65 8.80 24.12
CA PRO A 641 -0.41 8.17 24.59
C PRO A 641 0.33 7.45 23.45
N LEU A 642 -0.40 6.88 22.47
CA LEU A 642 0.20 6.32 21.25
C LEU A 642 0.97 7.40 20.47
N VAL A 643 0.35 8.57 20.25
CA VAL A 643 1.01 9.73 19.62
C VAL A 643 2.22 10.20 20.43
N ASN A 644 2.10 10.25 21.76
CA ASN A 644 3.20 10.67 22.63
C ASN A 644 4.40 9.71 22.51
N GLU A 645 4.16 8.40 22.43
CA GLU A 645 5.23 7.42 22.21
C GLU A 645 5.89 7.59 20.83
N CYS A 646 5.14 8.02 19.82
CA CYS A 646 5.71 8.36 18.51
C CYS A 646 6.72 9.51 18.62
N TRP A 647 6.39 10.58 19.37
CA TRP A 647 7.33 11.68 19.61
C TRP A 647 8.58 11.23 20.34
N ARG A 648 8.47 10.30 21.30
CA ARG A 648 9.63 9.70 21.97
C ARG A 648 10.48 8.89 21.01
N CYS A 649 9.87 8.06 20.15
CA CYS A 649 10.60 7.30 19.14
C CYS A 649 11.39 8.21 18.20
N LEU A 650 10.86 9.39 17.84
CA LEU A 650 11.59 10.38 17.05
C LEU A 650 12.73 11.04 17.84
N ALA A 651 12.47 11.47 19.08
CA ALA A 651 13.47 12.09 19.93
C ALA A 651 14.66 11.15 20.20
N GLU A 652 14.39 9.85 20.34
CA GLU A 652 15.39 8.80 20.54
C GLU A 652 15.99 8.27 19.22
N GLN A 653 15.58 8.83 18.07
CA GLN A 653 16.06 8.45 16.74
C GLN A 653 15.89 6.96 16.43
N VAL A 654 14.75 6.38 16.85
CA VAL A 654 14.36 5.00 16.52
C VAL A 654 14.14 4.86 15.00
N VAL A 655 13.67 5.92 14.36
CA VAL A 655 13.53 6.08 12.91
C VAL A 655 14.05 7.44 12.45
N ALA A 656 14.35 7.58 11.16
CA ALA A 656 15.03 8.76 10.65
C ALA A 656 14.13 9.99 10.45
N SER A 657 12.82 9.81 10.26
CA SER A 657 11.89 10.90 10.00
C SER A 657 10.46 10.64 10.46
N GLU A 658 9.69 11.71 10.64
CA GLU A 658 8.25 11.65 10.93
C GLU A 658 7.47 10.86 9.87
N ARG A 659 7.85 10.99 8.60
CA ARG A 659 7.20 10.31 7.47
C ARG A 659 7.39 8.81 7.51
N GLU A 660 8.60 8.35 7.83
CA GLU A 660 8.89 6.93 8.02
C GLU A 660 8.12 6.35 9.20
N LEU A 661 8.01 7.11 10.30
CA LEU A 661 7.22 6.72 11.48
C LEU A 661 5.75 6.54 11.12
N ASP A 662 5.14 7.58 10.53
CA ASP A 662 3.73 7.56 10.15
C ASP A 662 3.45 6.41 9.17
N LEU A 663 4.31 6.23 8.16
CA LEU A 663 4.21 5.12 7.20
C LEU A 663 4.26 3.75 7.91
N ALA A 664 5.21 3.56 8.82
CA ALA A 664 5.35 2.33 9.56
C ALA A 664 4.11 2.03 10.41
N LEU A 665 3.56 3.00 11.14
CA LEU A 665 2.37 2.73 11.95
C LEU A 665 1.12 2.52 11.09
N ILE A 666 0.97 3.22 9.97
CA ILE A 666 -0.14 2.97 9.05
C ILE A 666 -0.05 1.56 8.47
N PHE A 667 1.14 1.09 8.08
CA PHE A 667 1.31 -0.23 7.46
C PHE A 667 1.45 -1.39 8.46
N GLY A 668 1.88 -1.10 9.69
CA GLY A 668 2.08 -2.08 10.76
C GLY A 668 0.87 -2.25 11.66
N THR A 669 0.26 -1.16 12.14
CA THR A 669 -0.92 -1.19 13.04
C THR A 669 -2.23 -0.93 12.32
N GLY A 670 -2.18 -0.37 11.11
CA GLY A 670 -3.36 0.07 10.38
C GLY A 670 -3.87 1.44 10.82
N PHE A 671 -3.06 2.26 11.49
CA PHE A 671 -3.45 3.59 11.93
C PHE A 671 -4.15 4.36 10.80
N ALA A 672 -5.32 4.95 11.10
CA ALA A 672 -6.27 5.53 10.14
C ALA A 672 -5.61 6.28 8.95
N PRO A 673 -5.50 5.66 7.75
CA PRO A 673 -4.76 6.24 6.62
C PRO A 673 -5.29 7.60 6.16
N PHE A 674 -6.61 7.80 6.20
CA PHE A 674 -7.24 9.09 5.85
C PHE A 674 -6.85 10.24 6.80
N ARG A 675 -6.24 9.95 7.96
CA ARG A 675 -5.68 10.93 8.90
C ARG A 675 -4.18 11.15 8.71
N GLY A 676 -3.51 10.37 7.87
CA GLY A 676 -2.12 10.57 7.48
C GLY A 676 -1.06 9.91 8.37
N GLY A 677 -1.46 9.27 9.48
CA GLY A 677 -0.56 8.74 10.51
C GLY A 677 -0.74 9.42 11.87
N PRO A 678 -0.17 8.90 12.96
CA PRO A 678 -0.29 9.48 14.30
C PRO A 678 0.22 10.91 14.40
N LEU A 679 1.37 11.24 13.80
CA LEU A 679 1.99 12.56 13.91
C LEU A 679 1.24 13.57 13.07
N ARG A 680 0.88 13.20 11.84
CA ARG A 680 0.03 14.02 10.98
C ARG A 680 -1.36 14.24 11.56
N TYR A 681 -1.92 13.24 12.24
CA TYR A 681 -3.15 13.40 13.03
C TYR A 681 -2.97 14.43 14.14
N ALA A 682 -1.91 14.33 14.94
CA ALA A 682 -1.62 15.29 16.00
C ALA A 682 -1.45 16.72 15.47
N ALA A 683 -0.74 16.89 14.34
CA ALA A 683 -0.60 18.17 13.65
C ALA A 683 -1.97 18.72 13.19
N SER A 684 -2.87 17.87 12.70
CA SER A 684 -4.21 18.27 12.27
C SER A 684 -5.14 18.68 13.42
N VAL A 685 -4.93 18.12 14.61
CA VAL A 685 -5.65 18.50 15.83
C VAL A 685 -5.05 19.78 16.46
N GLY A 686 -3.74 19.98 16.26
CA GLY A 686 -2.95 21.03 16.87
C GLY A 686 -2.07 20.47 17.99
N VAL A 687 -0.75 20.55 17.80
CA VAL A 687 0.24 19.96 18.72
C VAL A 687 0.09 20.47 20.16
N GLU A 688 -0.12 21.77 20.35
CA GLU A 688 -0.34 22.35 21.68
C GLU A 688 -1.62 21.87 22.35
N LEU A 689 -2.69 21.64 21.56
CA LEU A 689 -3.93 21.08 22.10
C LEU A 689 -3.72 19.63 22.55
N VAL A 690 -3.02 18.83 21.75
CA VAL A 690 -2.65 17.46 22.12
C VAL A 690 -1.80 17.45 23.39
N ARG A 691 -0.84 18.37 23.50
CA ARG A 691 0.02 18.53 24.69
C ARG A 691 -0.80 18.82 25.95
N LYS A 692 -1.71 19.80 25.89
CA LYS A 692 -2.62 20.13 27.00
C LYS A 692 -3.52 18.96 27.40
N LYS A 693 -4.04 18.21 26.42
CA LYS A 693 -4.84 17.01 26.70
C LYS A 693 -4.02 15.92 27.37
N LEU A 694 -2.77 15.72 26.95
CA LEU A 694 -1.83 14.79 27.58
C LEU A 694 -1.52 15.18 29.03
N GLU A 695 -1.29 16.47 29.31
CA GLU A 695 -1.12 16.99 30.68
C GLU A 695 -2.35 16.72 31.55
N ALA A 696 -3.55 16.97 31.02
CA ALA A 696 -4.80 16.70 31.72
C ALA A 696 -4.99 15.20 32.00
N LEU A 697 -4.64 14.33 31.04
CA LEU A 697 -4.69 12.88 31.22
C LEU A 697 -3.65 12.40 32.25
N ALA A 698 -2.44 12.98 32.25
CA ALA A 698 -1.41 12.67 33.23
C ALA A 698 -1.84 13.04 34.66
N GLY A 699 -2.58 14.15 34.82
CA GLY A 699 -3.14 14.59 36.09
C GLY A 699 -4.44 13.90 36.51
N ALA A 700 -5.04 13.05 35.66
CA ALA A 700 -6.27 12.33 36.00
C ALA A 700 -6.01 11.39 37.21
N PRO A 701 -6.92 11.32 38.20
CA PRO A 701 -6.67 10.59 39.45
C PRO A 701 -6.21 9.13 39.25
N ASP A 702 -6.79 8.43 38.29
CA ASP A 702 -6.47 7.03 37.97
C ASP A 702 -5.10 6.86 37.28
N VAL A 703 -4.58 7.91 36.65
CA VAL A 703 -3.24 7.95 36.02
C VAL A 703 -2.20 8.40 37.02
N ALA A 704 -2.47 9.48 37.74
CA ALA A 704 -1.57 10.01 38.76
C ALA A 704 -1.27 8.98 39.84
N ALA A 705 -2.27 8.16 40.21
CA ALA A 705 -2.11 7.05 41.16
C ALA A 705 -1.10 5.96 40.69
N ARG A 706 -0.72 5.95 39.41
CA ARG A 706 0.28 5.01 38.84
C ARG A 706 1.73 5.43 39.10
N GLY A 707 1.95 6.59 39.75
CA GLY A 707 3.29 7.11 40.02
C GLY A 707 4.10 7.28 38.74
N ALA A 708 5.25 6.64 38.64
CA ALA A 708 6.10 6.66 37.43
C ALA A 708 5.39 6.13 36.17
N GLY A 709 4.31 5.35 36.30
CA GLY A 709 3.47 4.94 35.17
C GLY A 709 2.70 6.10 34.50
N ALA A 710 2.50 7.22 35.20
CA ALA A 710 1.88 8.42 34.65
C ALA A 710 2.74 9.07 33.55
N GLU A 711 4.05 8.79 33.53
CA GLU A 711 4.99 9.31 32.53
C GLU A 711 4.59 8.95 31.09
N ARG A 712 3.78 7.89 30.90
CA ARG A 712 3.15 7.54 29.60
C ARG A 712 2.40 8.71 28.98
N PHE A 713 1.75 9.53 29.81
CA PHE A 713 0.97 10.68 29.42
C PHE A 713 1.73 12.00 29.58
N ALA A 714 2.90 11.99 30.23
CA ALA A 714 3.73 13.18 30.34
C ALA A 714 4.15 13.62 28.93
N PRO A 715 3.82 14.86 28.51
CA PRO A 715 4.09 15.27 27.15
C PRO A 715 5.58 15.29 26.87
N THR A 716 5.96 14.57 25.82
CA THR A 716 7.33 14.62 25.29
C THR A 716 7.50 15.95 24.58
N ALA A 717 8.68 16.57 24.70
CA ALA A 717 9.00 17.73 23.87
C ALA A 717 8.83 17.31 22.40
N ALA A 718 7.87 17.93 21.69
CA ALA A 718 7.74 17.71 20.27
C ALA A 718 9.08 18.10 19.63
N PRO A 719 9.64 17.30 18.70
CA PRO A 719 10.79 17.74 17.94
C PRO A 719 10.49 19.14 17.39
N SER A 720 11.34 20.11 17.69
CA SER A 720 11.15 21.48 17.21
C SER A 720 10.92 21.43 15.71
N ALA A 721 9.93 22.17 15.19
CA ALA A 721 9.54 22.21 13.77
C ALA A 721 10.60 22.83 12.84
N THR A 722 11.88 22.60 13.13
CA THR A 722 13.07 23.03 12.43
C THR A 722 14.02 21.85 12.31
N ARG A 723 13.88 21.10 11.20
CA ARG A 723 14.98 20.59 10.37
C ARG A 723 14.45 20.05 9.06
#